data_AF-A0A370B0G0-F1
#
_entry.id   AF-A0A370B0G0-F1
#
_cell.length_a   1.000
_cell.length_b   1.000
_cell.length_c   1.000
_cell.angle_alpha   90.00
_cell.angle_beta   90.00
_cell.angle_gamma   90.00
#
_symmetry.space_group_name_H-M   'P 1'
#
loop_
_entity.id
_entity.type
_entity.pdbx_description
1 polymer ?
#
loop_
_entity_poly.entity_id
_entity_poly.type
_entity_poly.pdbx_seq_one_letter_code
_entity_poly.pdbx_strand_id
1 'polypeptide(L)'
;MSDTPHETDPAGFSADSGYTVVGGGAIGGTLAFALAGAGHPVRVIDTDPAHIEAIRARGLTLARGGHRQSVRVHAATPDEFDGPVHRVLLAVKAQATGDALRWIAPRLAEDGYVVSVQNGFNEELIAERIGARRTVAAFVNIFADVIEPGVVLDGGAGALVIGEPDGAPVSERVRSLVADLRSWGPAEASANVEGYLWAKAGFGAMLAATALADASMADLIDRHAPAMDALTAEIFDVADALGITLEAFDAFEPAALRRGADPAARRAATARLTAWLRTQAKDRSGIWRDLAVRHRPVEVTTHYADVLVQAARHGVATPVLRAVLAGLGELEGAPELMSEDRLDALDRLAAHPADRRTDGSPRLDDTAAPAVRSWLAAHQEDMVADLAAYTSQESASDDRAALAACLGWLRGWLDASLGAPAAEETLPREETGDILIRRYPATGGAASPDERPVLLLGHYDTVWSTGTLADWPFRRDGDLITGPGVFDMKAGLVQAVWALRALDALGLPRPACTLMLNGDEETGSLTSRDAIVAEALDSRAALVFEAAADGAVKTARKGVGLFTVTVTGTEAHAGLDPTAGASAVEELAHQILRLGALRDPGAGTSLNVGVIEGGTRSNVTAGRALARLDIRVATDAERRRIGAALAALRPVDPRTSIEVTGDWNRPVFERTAGVAELAELARDCAALLGFELRETSVGGASDGNFVVAAGVPVLDGIGAVGSGAHARSEHTTVGGLVERAALTATVLASLARG
;
A
#
# COMPACT_ATOMS: atom_id res chain seq x y z
N MET A 1 -21.68 52.82 -21.45
CA MET A 1 -23.04 52.28 -21.37
C MET A 1 -23.31 51.56 -22.68
N SER A 2 -23.08 50.26 -22.70
CA SER A 2 -23.56 49.37 -23.76
C SER A 2 -24.27 48.22 -23.03
N ASP A 3 -25.58 48.39 -22.86
CA ASP A 3 -26.50 47.34 -22.41
C ASP A 3 -26.56 46.28 -23.51
N THR A 4 -25.82 45.20 -23.33
CA THR A 4 -26.13 43.91 -23.99
C THR A 4 -27.23 43.25 -23.16
N PRO A 5 -28.37 42.85 -23.75
CA PRO A 5 -29.43 42.20 -22.98
C PRO A 5 -28.89 40.88 -22.41
N HIS A 6 -28.98 40.67 -21.09
CA HIS A 6 -28.79 39.36 -20.49
C HIS A 6 -29.84 38.42 -21.10
N GLU A 7 -29.40 37.50 -21.94
CA GLU A 7 -30.24 36.53 -22.62
C GLU A 7 -30.82 35.58 -21.56
N THR A 8 -32.05 35.89 -21.11
CA THR A 8 -32.79 35.03 -20.19
C THR A 8 -33.22 33.77 -20.91
N ASP A 9 -32.75 32.61 -20.43
CA ASP A 9 -33.25 31.30 -20.83
C ASP A 9 -34.80 31.27 -20.68
N PRO A 10 -35.57 30.62 -21.57
CA PRO A 10 -37.02 30.42 -21.42
C PRO A 10 -37.47 29.84 -20.06
N ALA A 11 -36.56 29.27 -19.27
CA ALA A 11 -36.77 28.86 -17.88
C ALA A 11 -36.58 29.97 -16.81
N GLY A 12 -36.30 31.22 -17.19
CA GLY A 12 -36.11 32.35 -16.28
C GLY A 12 -34.72 32.46 -15.63
N PHE A 13 -33.72 31.73 -16.16
CA PHE A 13 -32.34 31.82 -15.69
C PHE A 13 -31.66 33.04 -16.32
N SER A 14 -31.23 33.98 -15.48
CA SER A 14 -30.28 35.03 -15.84
C SER A 14 -28.97 34.83 -15.09
N ALA A 15 -27.90 35.46 -15.56
CA ALA A 15 -26.58 35.47 -14.91
C ALA A 15 -26.64 35.81 -13.41
N ASP A 16 -27.61 36.65 -13.03
CA ASP A 16 -27.72 37.23 -11.68
C ASP A 16 -28.68 36.50 -10.73
N SER A 17 -29.48 35.53 -11.19
CA SER A 17 -30.58 34.98 -10.37
C SER A 17 -30.63 33.46 -10.22
N GLY A 18 -30.04 32.69 -11.14
CA GLY A 18 -30.23 31.23 -11.19
C GLY A 18 -29.03 30.41 -10.72
N TYR A 19 -29.32 29.27 -10.07
CA TYR A 19 -28.32 28.28 -9.64
C TYR A 19 -28.37 27.02 -10.48
N THR A 20 -27.21 26.52 -10.89
CA THR A 20 -27.06 25.17 -11.43
C THR A 20 -26.40 24.28 -10.40
N VAL A 21 -27.09 23.25 -9.94
CA VAL A 21 -26.57 22.25 -9.01
C VAL A 21 -26.17 21.02 -9.82
N VAL A 22 -24.88 20.72 -9.88
CA VAL A 22 -24.33 19.54 -10.56
C VAL A 22 -24.10 18.46 -9.51
N GLY A 23 -24.91 17.41 -9.56
CA GLY A 23 -25.08 16.40 -8.51
C GLY A 23 -26.32 16.68 -7.67
N GLY A 24 -27.44 16.01 -7.98
CA GLY A 24 -28.71 16.07 -7.28
C GLY A 24 -28.80 15.17 -6.04
N GLY A 25 -27.67 14.61 -5.60
CA GLY A 25 -27.58 13.73 -4.44
C GLY A 25 -27.85 14.40 -3.09
N ALA A 26 -27.35 13.81 -2.00
CA ALA A 26 -27.67 14.24 -0.63
C ALA A 26 -27.36 15.72 -0.36
N ILE A 27 -26.13 16.18 -0.66
CA ILE A 27 -25.72 17.58 -0.43
C ILE A 27 -26.40 18.50 -1.44
N GLY A 28 -26.21 18.24 -2.74
CA GLY A 28 -26.73 19.11 -3.80
C GLY A 28 -28.25 19.21 -3.81
N GLY A 29 -28.96 18.10 -3.62
CA GLY A 29 -30.42 18.08 -3.49
C GLY A 29 -30.92 18.86 -2.27
N THR A 30 -30.23 18.81 -1.13
CA THR A 30 -30.59 19.60 0.05
C THR A 30 -30.47 21.11 -0.23
N LEU A 31 -29.36 21.54 -0.84
CA LEU A 31 -29.13 22.96 -1.16
C LEU A 31 -30.05 23.45 -2.29
N ALA A 32 -30.28 22.61 -3.31
CA ALA A 32 -31.23 22.88 -4.40
C ALA A 32 -32.65 23.08 -3.86
N PHE A 33 -33.07 22.24 -2.90
CA PHE A 33 -34.38 22.34 -2.28
C PHE A 33 -34.56 23.67 -1.54
N ALA A 34 -33.56 24.06 -0.74
CA ALA A 34 -33.62 25.29 0.04
C ALA A 34 -33.62 26.55 -0.83
N LEU A 35 -32.74 26.63 -1.83
CA LEU A 35 -32.69 27.74 -2.77
C LEU A 35 -34.00 27.90 -3.54
N ALA A 36 -34.57 26.80 -4.04
CA ALA A 36 -35.86 26.82 -4.72
C ALA A 36 -37.00 27.22 -3.77
N GLY A 37 -36.97 26.76 -2.51
CA GLY A 37 -37.91 27.16 -1.47
C GLY A 37 -37.86 28.64 -1.12
N ALA A 38 -36.69 29.27 -1.26
CA ALA A 38 -36.48 30.71 -1.09
C ALA A 38 -36.82 31.53 -2.35
N GLY A 39 -37.23 30.89 -3.44
CA GLY A 39 -37.67 31.55 -4.67
C GLY A 39 -36.58 31.76 -5.72
N HIS A 40 -35.38 31.19 -5.54
CA HIS A 40 -34.35 31.23 -6.58
C HIS A 40 -34.67 30.21 -7.69
N PRO A 41 -34.48 30.55 -8.98
CA PRO A 41 -34.45 29.57 -10.06
C PRO A 41 -33.33 28.54 -9.85
N VAL A 42 -33.68 27.25 -9.80
CA VAL A 42 -32.72 26.15 -9.60
C VAL A 42 -32.83 25.11 -10.70
N ARG A 43 -31.68 24.76 -11.27
CA ARG A 43 -31.49 23.66 -12.22
C ARG A 43 -30.63 22.58 -11.59
N VAL A 44 -31.12 21.36 -11.55
CA VAL A 44 -30.39 20.18 -11.08
C VAL A 44 -29.91 19.39 -12.30
N ILE A 45 -28.61 19.12 -12.36
CA ILE A 45 -27.98 18.26 -13.37
C ILE A 45 -27.45 17.02 -12.66
N ASP A 46 -27.96 15.84 -13.00
CA ASP A 46 -27.53 14.57 -12.40
C ASP A 46 -27.45 13.47 -13.46
N THR A 47 -26.50 12.56 -13.31
CA THR A 47 -26.29 11.43 -14.23
C THR A 47 -27.30 10.30 -14.05
N ASP A 48 -28.02 10.22 -12.92
CA ASP A 48 -29.04 9.20 -12.67
C ASP A 48 -30.38 9.59 -13.35
N PRO A 49 -30.78 8.90 -14.45
CA PRO A 49 -32.00 9.24 -15.17
C PRO A 49 -33.26 9.03 -14.31
N ALA A 50 -33.27 8.01 -13.46
CA ALA A 50 -34.42 7.71 -12.61
C ALA A 50 -34.61 8.81 -11.55
N HIS A 51 -33.52 9.34 -11.02
CA HIS A 51 -33.55 10.49 -10.11
C HIS A 51 -34.09 11.76 -10.80
N ILE A 52 -33.60 12.06 -12.01
CA ILE A 52 -34.05 13.22 -12.80
C ILE A 52 -35.54 13.11 -13.18
N GLU A 53 -35.98 11.95 -13.66
CA GLU A 53 -37.39 11.70 -13.99
C GLU A 53 -38.30 11.88 -12.78
N ALA A 54 -37.89 11.39 -11.61
CA ALA A 54 -38.64 11.55 -10.37
C ALA A 54 -38.78 13.02 -9.96
N ILE A 55 -37.69 13.81 -10.04
CA ILE A 55 -37.70 15.25 -9.76
C ILE A 55 -38.64 15.98 -10.75
N ARG A 56 -38.60 15.66 -12.05
CA ARG A 56 -39.49 16.27 -13.05
C ARG A 56 -40.96 15.98 -12.74
N ALA A 57 -41.29 14.73 -12.43
CA ALA A 57 -42.66 14.31 -12.16
C ALA A 57 -43.23 14.96 -10.90
N ARG A 58 -42.50 14.87 -9.78
CA ARG A 58 -43.03 15.17 -8.43
C ARG A 58 -42.43 16.40 -7.76
N GLY A 59 -41.38 16.98 -8.34
CA GLY A 59 -40.53 17.96 -7.67
C GLY A 59 -39.45 17.28 -6.82
N LEU A 60 -38.44 18.05 -6.46
CA LEU A 60 -37.39 17.62 -5.53
C LEU A 60 -37.98 17.61 -4.11
N THR A 61 -37.90 16.47 -3.44
CA THR A 61 -38.58 16.25 -2.15
C THR A 61 -37.59 16.15 -1.01
N LEU A 62 -37.82 16.90 0.06
CA LEU A 62 -37.09 16.80 1.33
C LEU A 62 -37.97 16.08 2.36
N ALA A 63 -37.41 15.07 3.04
CA ALA A 63 -38.06 14.27 4.06
C ALA A 63 -37.41 14.50 5.44
N ARG A 64 -38.19 14.80 6.48
CA ARG A 64 -37.71 14.97 7.86
C ARG A 64 -38.78 14.59 8.87
N GLY A 65 -38.43 13.75 9.85
CA GLY A 65 -39.33 13.40 10.95
C GLY A 65 -40.70 12.83 10.51
N GLY A 66 -40.74 12.11 9.40
CA GLY A 66 -41.98 11.58 8.81
C GLY A 66 -42.76 12.55 7.91
N HIS A 67 -42.35 13.82 7.84
CA HIS A 67 -42.92 14.81 6.91
C HIS A 67 -42.13 14.84 5.60
N ARG A 68 -42.83 15.01 4.47
CA ARG A 68 -42.23 15.20 3.15
C ARG A 68 -42.75 16.51 2.54
N GLN A 69 -41.85 17.33 2.01
CA GLN A 69 -42.17 18.57 1.30
C GLN A 69 -41.47 18.56 -0.06
N SER A 70 -42.12 19.05 -1.10
CA SER A 70 -41.57 19.08 -2.46
C SER A 70 -41.51 20.50 -3.01
N VAL A 71 -40.45 20.81 -3.75
CA VAL A 71 -40.30 22.07 -4.51
C VAL A 71 -40.10 21.78 -5.98
N ARG A 72 -40.56 22.70 -6.84
CA ARG A 72 -40.34 22.60 -8.28
C ARG A 72 -38.97 23.16 -8.63
N VAL A 73 -38.19 22.37 -9.36
CA VAL A 73 -36.89 22.74 -9.92
C VAL A 73 -36.83 22.26 -11.37
N HIS A 74 -35.96 22.86 -12.17
CA HIS A 74 -35.60 22.28 -13.46
C HIS A 74 -34.64 21.13 -13.22
N ALA A 75 -34.82 20.00 -13.90
CA ALA A 75 -33.95 18.84 -13.76
C ALA A 75 -33.62 18.27 -15.14
N ALA A 76 -32.37 17.90 -15.38
CA ALA A 76 -31.91 17.30 -16.62
C ALA A 76 -30.68 16.41 -16.40
N THR A 77 -30.46 15.45 -17.28
CA THR A 77 -29.16 14.76 -17.38
C THR A 77 -28.15 15.65 -18.13
N PRO A 78 -26.84 15.40 -18.01
CA PRO A 78 -25.82 16.16 -18.74
C PRO A 78 -26.03 16.20 -20.27
N ASP A 79 -26.58 15.14 -20.86
CA ASP A 79 -26.82 15.04 -22.31
C ASP A 79 -28.06 15.82 -22.77
N GLU A 80 -28.97 16.14 -21.85
CA GLU A 80 -30.22 16.84 -22.13
C GLU A 80 -30.08 18.37 -22.05
N PHE A 81 -28.97 18.89 -21.53
CA PHE A 81 -28.75 20.32 -21.36
C PHE A 81 -27.40 20.78 -21.90
N ASP A 82 -27.44 21.66 -22.90
CA ASP A 82 -26.26 22.24 -23.55
C ASP A 82 -26.12 23.76 -23.39
N GLY A 83 -26.97 24.37 -22.54
CA GLY A 83 -26.98 25.82 -22.34
C GLY A 83 -25.86 26.34 -21.42
N PRO A 84 -25.69 27.66 -21.33
CA PRO A 84 -24.71 28.27 -20.43
C PRO A 84 -25.08 28.08 -18.95
N VAL A 85 -24.06 28.04 -18.10
CA VAL A 85 -24.19 28.00 -16.63
C VAL A 85 -23.39 29.14 -15.99
N HIS A 86 -23.93 29.76 -14.94
CA HIS A 86 -23.30 30.92 -14.27
C HIS A 86 -22.86 30.57 -12.84
N ARG A 87 -23.80 30.36 -11.92
CA ARG A 87 -23.51 29.99 -10.51
C ARG A 87 -23.67 28.48 -10.33
N VAL A 88 -22.55 27.76 -10.30
CA VAL A 88 -22.57 26.30 -10.20
C VAL A 88 -22.27 25.85 -8.77
N LEU A 89 -23.18 25.08 -8.17
CA LEU A 89 -22.91 24.31 -6.96
C LEU A 89 -22.51 22.90 -7.38
N LEU A 90 -21.23 22.57 -7.27
CA LEU A 90 -20.72 21.25 -7.63
C LEU A 90 -20.79 20.34 -6.40
N ALA A 91 -21.67 19.33 -6.44
CA ALA A 91 -22.01 18.46 -5.32
C ALA A 91 -21.92 16.96 -5.69
N VAL A 92 -21.08 16.62 -6.66
CA VAL A 92 -20.82 15.23 -7.05
C VAL A 92 -19.88 14.54 -6.05
N LYS A 93 -19.78 13.22 -6.13
CA LYS A 93 -18.72 12.47 -5.43
C LYS A 93 -17.35 12.88 -5.95
N ALA A 94 -16.32 12.87 -5.10
CA ALA A 94 -14.99 13.40 -5.44
C ALA A 94 -14.39 12.72 -6.70
N GLN A 95 -14.66 11.44 -6.93
CA GLN A 95 -14.19 10.71 -8.12
C GLN A 95 -14.82 11.24 -9.42
N ALA A 96 -16.02 11.80 -9.35
CA ALA A 96 -16.76 12.31 -10.49
C ALA A 96 -16.49 13.80 -10.76
N THR A 97 -15.69 14.48 -9.93
CA THR A 97 -15.35 15.92 -10.08
C THR A 97 -14.75 16.20 -11.45
N GLY A 98 -13.80 15.38 -11.92
CA GLY A 98 -13.17 15.57 -13.23
C GLY A 98 -14.15 15.47 -14.40
N ASP A 99 -15.09 14.53 -14.34
CA ASP A 99 -16.11 14.32 -15.37
C ASP A 99 -17.13 15.46 -15.40
N ALA A 100 -17.59 15.89 -14.22
CA ALA A 100 -18.44 17.04 -14.08
C ALA A 100 -17.76 18.31 -14.61
N LEU A 101 -16.48 18.54 -14.30
CA LEU A 101 -15.74 19.70 -14.81
C LEU A 101 -15.50 19.67 -16.32
N ARG A 102 -15.37 18.49 -16.95
CA ARG A 102 -15.35 18.39 -18.42
C ARG A 102 -16.66 18.85 -19.05
N TRP A 103 -17.78 18.63 -18.36
CA TRP A 103 -19.09 19.12 -18.80
C TRP A 103 -19.32 20.60 -18.47
N ILE A 104 -18.90 21.06 -17.29
CA ILE A 104 -19.08 22.45 -16.82
C ILE A 104 -18.21 23.43 -17.61
N ALA A 105 -16.91 23.15 -17.77
CA ALA A 105 -15.94 24.10 -18.32
C ALA A 105 -16.34 24.73 -19.67
N PRO A 106 -16.83 23.99 -20.68
CA PRO A 106 -17.25 24.59 -21.95
C PRO A 106 -18.58 25.38 -21.86
N ARG A 107 -19.35 25.21 -20.78
CA ARG A 107 -20.67 25.84 -20.57
C ARG A 107 -20.63 26.99 -19.56
N LEU A 108 -19.54 27.10 -18.79
CA LEU A 108 -19.38 28.15 -17.80
C LEU A 108 -19.26 29.51 -18.49
N ALA A 109 -20.20 30.40 -18.19
CA ALA A 109 -20.19 31.77 -18.69
C ALA A 109 -18.90 32.52 -18.26
N GLU A 110 -18.59 33.61 -18.96
CA GLU A 110 -17.37 34.40 -18.70
C GLU A 110 -17.28 34.91 -17.26
N ASP A 111 -18.43 35.30 -16.69
CA ASP A 111 -18.61 35.75 -15.30
C ASP A 111 -19.00 34.63 -14.33
N GLY A 112 -19.14 33.40 -14.83
CA GLY A 112 -19.56 32.24 -14.06
C GLY A 112 -18.47 31.73 -13.10
N TYR A 113 -18.90 31.04 -12.04
CA TYR A 113 -18.03 30.42 -11.06
C TYR A 113 -18.61 29.11 -10.52
N VAL A 114 -17.72 28.25 -10.02
CA VAL A 114 -18.05 26.97 -9.39
C VAL A 114 -17.74 27.04 -7.90
N VAL A 115 -18.72 26.64 -7.09
CA VAL A 115 -18.60 26.45 -5.65
C VAL A 115 -18.42 24.96 -5.39
N SER A 116 -17.29 24.61 -4.76
CA SER A 116 -16.95 23.25 -4.35
C SER A 116 -17.78 22.87 -3.11
N VAL A 117 -18.99 22.35 -3.28
CA VAL A 117 -19.84 21.86 -2.18
C VAL A 117 -19.75 20.35 -2.06
N GLN A 118 -18.52 19.87 -1.85
CA GLN A 118 -18.16 18.45 -1.83
C GLN A 118 -17.42 18.09 -0.53
N ASN A 119 -17.26 16.80 -0.27
CA ASN A 119 -16.33 16.33 0.75
C ASN A 119 -14.92 16.15 0.14
N GLY A 120 -13.90 16.28 0.97
CA GLY A 120 -12.49 16.24 0.53
C GLY A 120 -12.02 17.55 -0.10
N PHE A 121 -10.79 17.55 -0.58
CA PHE A 121 -10.16 18.68 -1.27
C PHE A 121 -10.41 18.53 -2.78
N ASN A 122 -11.07 19.52 -3.39
CA ASN A 122 -11.40 19.51 -4.83
C ASN A 122 -11.07 20.85 -5.50
N GLU A 123 -10.77 21.87 -4.71
CA GLU A 123 -10.61 23.26 -5.11
C GLU A 123 -9.46 23.43 -6.11
N GLU A 124 -8.34 22.74 -5.89
CA GLU A 124 -7.18 22.77 -6.78
C GLU A 124 -7.55 22.21 -8.17
N LEU A 125 -8.18 21.04 -8.23
CA LEU A 125 -8.67 20.43 -9.47
C LEU A 125 -9.67 21.33 -10.22
N ILE A 126 -10.58 21.97 -9.48
CA ILE A 126 -11.54 22.94 -10.05
C ILE A 126 -10.77 24.15 -10.60
N ALA A 127 -9.85 24.72 -9.82
CA ALA A 127 -9.04 25.87 -10.22
C ALA A 127 -8.12 25.58 -11.41
N GLU A 128 -7.57 24.37 -11.54
CA GLU A 128 -6.81 23.97 -12.73
C GLU A 128 -7.67 23.99 -14.00
N ARG A 129 -8.93 23.58 -13.88
CA ARG A 129 -9.82 23.41 -15.04
C ARG A 129 -10.53 24.69 -15.45
N ILE A 130 -10.96 25.52 -14.50
CA ILE A 130 -11.72 26.75 -14.76
C ILE A 130 -10.98 28.02 -14.29
N GLY A 131 -9.83 27.92 -13.65
CA GLY A 131 -9.05 29.05 -13.15
C GLY A 131 -9.46 29.50 -11.74
N ALA A 132 -8.48 29.81 -10.89
CA ALA A 132 -8.68 30.18 -9.48
C ALA A 132 -9.71 31.31 -9.26
N ARG A 133 -9.75 32.32 -10.14
CA ARG A 133 -10.74 33.41 -10.04
C ARG A 133 -12.18 32.96 -10.18
N ARG A 134 -12.44 31.77 -10.74
CA ARG A 134 -13.78 31.20 -10.94
C ARG A 134 -14.07 30.04 -9.97
N THR A 135 -13.19 29.80 -9.00
CA THR A 135 -13.35 28.78 -7.97
C THR A 135 -13.74 29.42 -6.64
N VAL A 136 -14.70 28.83 -5.94
CA VAL A 136 -15.11 29.19 -4.58
C VAL A 136 -15.08 27.93 -3.73
N ALA A 137 -14.46 28.00 -2.54
CA ALA A 137 -14.33 26.86 -1.64
C ALA A 137 -15.51 26.82 -0.66
N ALA A 138 -15.94 25.62 -0.28
CA ALA A 138 -16.94 25.47 0.78
C ALA A 138 -16.64 24.28 1.70
N PHE A 139 -16.61 24.56 3.00
CA PHE A 139 -16.75 23.55 4.03
C PHE A 139 -18.24 23.23 4.20
N VAL A 140 -18.60 21.98 3.94
CA VAL A 140 -19.99 21.49 3.98
C VAL A 140 -20.13 20.39 5.02
N ASN A 141 -20.84 20.61 6.12
CA ASN A 141 -21.15 19.57 7.10
C ASN A 141 -22.65 19.28 7.14
N ILE A 142 -23.19 18.73 6.06
CA ILE A 142 -24.64 18.47 5.90
C ILE A 142 -24.91 16.98 6.09
N PHE A 143 -25.78 16.65 7.05
CA PHE A 143 -26.24 15.30 7.28
C PHE A 143 -27.47 15.00 6.42
N ALA A 144 -27.28 14.44 5.23
CA ALA A 144 -28.38 14.05 4.36
C ALA A 144 -28.13 12.68 3.69
N ASP A 145 -29.18 12.05 3.18
CA ASP A 145 -29.06 10.82 2.36
C ASP A 145 -30.15 10.82 1.28
N VAL A 146 -29.90 10.17 0.14
CA VAL A 146 -30.95 9.95 -0.87
C VAL A 146 -31.63 8.63 -0.53
N ILE A 147 -32.91 8.68 -0.16
CA ILE A 147 -33.65 7.49 0.28
C ILE A 147 -34.48 6.85 -0.84
N GLU A 148 -34.90 7.65 -1.82
CA GLU A 148 -35.63 7.24 -3.02
C GLU A 148 -35.28 8.22 -4.17
N PRO A 149 -35.44 7.85 -5.45
CA PRO A 149 -35.29 8.79 -6.56
C PRO A 149 -36.12 10.07 -6.36
N GLY A 150 -35.45 11.22 -6.39
CA GLY A 150 -36.01 12.56 -6.13
C GLY A 150 -36.32 12.88 -4.66
N VAL A 151 -35.96 12.03 -3.69
CA VAL A 151 -36.25 12.22 -2.25
C VAL A 151 -34.98 12.20 -1.41
N VAL A 152 -34.68 13.34 -0.78
CA VAL A 152 -33.55 13.53 0.14
C VAL A 152 -34.06 13.51 1.58
N LEU A 153 -33.48 12.67 2.44
CA LEU A 153 -33.69 12.67 3.88
C LEU A 153 -32.80 13.75 4.51
N ASP A 154 -33.42 14.75 5.15
CA ASP A 154 -32.75 15.79 5.94
C ASP A 154 -32.49 15.30 7.37
N GLY A 155 -31.23 15.21 7.74
CA GLY A 155 -30.76 14.87 9.08
C GLY A 155 -30.73 16.07 10.04
N GLY A 156 -30.99 17.29 9.56
CA GLY A 156 -30.97 18.52 10.35
C GLY A 156 -29.91 19.52 9.89
N ALA A 157 -29.93 20.70 10.50
CA ALA A 157 -28.97 21.76 10.20
C ALA A 157 -27.58 21.35 10.70
N GLY A 158 -26.59 21.42 9.81
CA GLY A 158 -25.18 21.41 10.16
C GLY A 158 -24.51 22.71 9.71
N ALA A 159 -23.19 22.73 9.59
CA ALA A 159 -22.44 23.93 9.25
C ALA A 159 -22.14 24.03 7.74
N LEU A 160 -22.25 25.22 7.17
CA LEU A 160 -21.86 25.53 5.80
C LEU A 160 -21.04 26.81 5.78
N VAL A 161 -19.74 26.71 5.54
CA VAL A 161 -18.83 27.86 5.50
C VAL A 161 -18.30 28.01 4.09
N ILE A 162 -18.41 29.20 3.52
CA ILE A 162 -18.02 29.50 2.15
C ILE A 162 -16.99 30.62 2.16
N GLY A 163 -15.94 30.47 1.36
CA GLY A 163 -14.87 31.45 1.28
C GLY A 163 -14.20 31.47 -0.08
N GLU A 164 -13.41 32.52 -0.29
CA GLU A 164 -12.46 32.53 -1.41
C GLU A 164 -11.28 31.58 -1.07
N PRO A 165 -10.73 30.84 -2.05
CA PRO A 165 -9.53 30.03 -1.86
C PRO A 165 -8.29 30.87 -1.49
N ASP A 166 -7.21 30.22 -1.05
CA ASP A 166 -5.90 30.80 -0.77
C ASP A 166 -5.92 31.93 0.29
N GLY A 167 -6.85 31.84 1.25
CA GLY A 167 -6.99 32.83 2.33
C GLY A 167 -7.43 34.23 1.86
N ALA A 168 -8.00 34.35 0.66
CA ALA A 168 -8.43 35.63 0.12
C ALA A 168 -9.59 36.24 0.94
N PRO A 169 -9.69 37.59 1.01
CA PRO A 169 -10.78 38.24 1.74
C PRO A 169 -12.16 37.86 1.21
N VAL A 170 -13.16 37.81 2.10
CA VAL A 170 -14.55 37.57 1.73
C VAL A 170 -15.03 38.60 0.70
N SER A 171 -15.25 38.11 -0.53
CA SER A 171 -15.73 38.89 -1.66
C SER A 171 -17.24 39.14 -1.62
N GLU A 172 -17.72 40.03 -2.47
CA GLU A 172 -19.16 40.29 -2.59
C GLU A 172 -19.94 39.06 -3.11
N ARG A 173 -19.36 38.27 -4.03
CA ARG A 173 -20.01 37.05 -4.52
C ARG A 173 -20.18 36.00 -3.42
N VAL A 174 -19.21 35.87 -2.51
CA VAL A 174 -19.32 34.96 -1.35
C VAL A 174 -20.40 35.46 -0.40
N ARG A 175 -20.49 36.77 -0.14
CA ARG A 175 -21.55 37.34 0.72
C ARG A 175 -22.94 37.12 0.13
N SER A 176 -23.11 37.37 -1.16
CA SER A 176 -24.38 37.13 -1.85
C SER A 176 -24.76 35.65 -1.80
N LEU A 177 -23.83 34.76 -2.10
CA LEU A 177 -24.05 33.32 -2.07
C LEU A 177 -24.45 32.82 -0.68
N VAL A 178 -23.76 33.29 0.36
CA VAL A 178 -24.10 32.96 1.75
C VAL A 178 -25.47 33.51 2.13
N ALA A 179 -25.83 34.72 1.70
CA ALA A 179 -27.16 35.28 1.94
C ALA A 179 -28.27 34.42 1.33
N ASP A 180 -28.08 33.92 0.11
CA ASP A 180 -29.05 33.06 -0.58
C ASP A 180 -29.17 31.69 0.12
N LEU A 181 -28.04 31.12 0.58
CA LEU A 181 -27.98 29.81 1.23
C LEU A 181 -28.40 29.81 2.71
N ARG A 182 -28.59 30.97 3.34
CA ARG A 182 -29.19 31.07 4.70
C ARG A 182 -30.62 30.52 4.78
N SER A 183 -31.28 30.37 3.63
CA SER A 183 -32.57 29.68 3.50
C SER A 183 -32.52 28.20 3.90
N TRP A 184 -31.36 27.55 3.78
CA TRP A 184 -31.15 26.18 4.24
C TRP A 184 -30.83 26.12 5.74
N GLY A 185 -29.86 26.93 6.19
CA GLY A 185 -29.26 26.79 7.52
C GLY A 185 -28.22 27.88 7.83
N PRO A 186 -27.35 27.70 8.85
CA PRO A 186 -26.37 28.70 9.28
C PRO A 186 -25.19 28.80 8.30
N ALA A 187 -25.46 29.25 7.07
CA ALA A 187 -24.43 29.53 6.09
C ALA A 187 -23.61 30.76 6.53
N GLU A 188 -22.28 30.63 6.52
CA GLU A 188 -21.34 31.65 6.96
C GLU A 188 -20.28 31.94 5.90
N ALA A 189 -19.89 33.21 5.80
CA ALA A 189 -18.80 33.64 4.94
C ALA A 189 -17.51 33.71 5.77
N SER A 190 -16.43 33.12 5.29
CA SER A 190 -15.13 33.12 5.99
C SER A 190 -13.98 33.48 5.05
N ALA A 191 -13.01 34.22 5.59
CA ALA A 191 -11.71 34.43 4.94
C ALA A 191 -10.72 33.28 5.23
N ASN A 192 -11.12 32.32 6.07
CA ASN A 192 -10.32 31.16 6.47
C ASN A 192 -11.12 29.85 6.27
N VAL A 193 -11.74 29.68 5.10
CA VAL A 193 -12.50 28.46 4.78
C VAL A 193 -11.61 27.21 4.76
N GLU A 194 -10.34 27.36 4.37
CA GLU A 194 -9.37 26.26 4.37
C GLU A 194 -9.08 25.74 5.78
N GLY A 195 -9.08 26.62 6.79
CA GLY A 195 -9.00 26.24 8.19
C GLY A 195 -10.09 25.24 8.61
N TYR A 196 -11.31 25.41 8.10
CA TYR A 196 -12.40 24.46 8.30
C TYR A 196 -12.21 23.17 7.49
N LEU A 197 -11.76 23.26 6.23
CA LEU A 197 -11.52 22.09 5.39
C LEU A 197 -10.44 21.16 5.99
N TRP A 198 -9.32 21.72 6.45
CA TRP A 198 -8.24 20.97 7.09
C TRP A 198 -8.64 20.42 8.47
N ALA A 199 -9.38 21.20 9.28
CA ALA A 199 -9.94 20.69 10.53
C ALA A 199 -10.89 19.51 10.27
N LYS A 200 -11.74 19.62 9.23
CA LYS A 200 -12.65 18.55 8.81
C LYS A 200 -11.91 17.32 8.31
N ALA A 201 -10.79 17.48 7.60
CA ALA A 201 -9.95 16.36 7.18
C ALA A 201 -9.42 15.59 8.42
N GLY A 202 -8.97 16.29 9.46
CA GLY A 202 -8.57 15.66 10.72
C GLY A 202 -9.71 14.86 11.37
N PHE A 203 -10.89 15.49 11.52
CA PHE A 203 -12.06 14.81 12.08
C PHE A 203 -12.52 13.63 11.22
N GLY A 204 -12.57 13.81 9.90
CA GLY A 204 -12.92 12.77 8.94
C GLY A 204 -11.98 11.57 9.00
N ALA A 205 -10.72 11.77 9.40
CA ALA A 205 -9.75 10.70 9.48
C ALA A 205 -10.02 9.82 10.70
N MET A 206 -10.40 10.42 11.84
CA MET A 206 -10.90 9.67 12.99
C MET A 206 -12.12 8.81 12.59
N LEU A 207 -13.07 9.39 11.84
CA LEU A 207 -14.24 8.66 11.35
C LEU A 207 -13.87 7.53 10.37
N ALA A 208 -12.81 7.72 9.58
CA ALA A 208 -12.27 6.70 8.69
C ALA A 208 -11.62 5.55 9.47
N ALA A 209 -10.82 5.85 10.50
CA ALA A 209 -10.24 4.84 11.38
C ALA A 209 -11.31 4.02 12.11
N THR A 210 -12.40 4.65 12.56
CA THR A 210 -13.51 3.94 13.21
C THR A 210 -14.20 2.91 12.31
N ALA A 211 -14.09 3.05 10.98
CA ALA A 211 -14.66 2.08 10.03
C ALA A 211 -13.85 0.77 9.92
N LEU A 212 -12.69 0.66 10.57
CA LEU A 212 -11.89 -0.56 10.60
C LEU A 212 -12.46 -1.64 11.55
N ALA A 213 -13.39 -1.26 12.43
CA ALA A 213 -14.06 -2.17 13.37
C ALA A 213 -15.58 -1.94 13.37
N ASP A 214 -16.34 -2.98 13.70
CA ASP A 214 -17.80 -2.90 13.82
C ASP A 214 -18.24 -2.49 15.23
N ALA A 215 -17.98 -1.24 15.59
CA ALA A 215 -18.43 -0.65 16.85
C ALA A 215 -18.79 0.84 16.70
N SER A 216 -19.29 1.45 17.78
CA SER A 216 -19.69 2.86 17.75
C SER A 216 -18.48 3.77 17.57
N MET A 217 -18.64 4.85 16.79
CA MET A 217 -17.59 5.85 16.56
C MET A 217 -17.09 6.44 17.87
N ALA A 218 -18.01 6.76 18.79
CA ALA A 218 -17.66 7.38 20.06
C ALA A 218 -16.81 6.46 20.93
N ASP A 219 -17.14 5.17 21.00
CA ASP A 219 -16.41 4.23 21.87
C ASP A 219 -15.07 3.81 21.26
N LEU A 220 -14.96 3.75 19.93
CA LEU A 220 -13.68 3.50 19.27
C LEU A 220 -12.73 4.71 19.40
N ILE A 221 -13.24 5.94 19.24
CA ILE A 221 -12.41 7.14 19.45
C ILE A 221 -11.94 7.25 20.90
N ASP A 222 -12.79 6.89 21.87
CA ASP A 222 -12.47 6.94 23.30
C ASP A 222 -11.43 5.87 23.70
N ARG A 223 -11.57 4.63 23.21
CA ARG A 223 -10.65 3.52 23.52
C ARG A 223 -9.30 3.61 22.81
N HIS A 224 -9.29 4.10 21.57
CA HIS A 224 -8.08 4.22 20.73
C HIS A 224 -7.62 5.67 20.59
N ALA A 225 -7.71 6.43 21.69
CA ALA A 225 -7.26 7.82 21.71
C ALA A 225 -5.83 8.02 21.18
N PRO A 226 -4.83 7.14 21.46
CA PRO A 226 -3.49 7.28 20.89
C PRO A 226 -3.47 7.31 19.36
N ALA A 227 -4.14 6.35 18.71
CA ALA A 227 -4.27 6.32 17.24
C ALA A 227 -4.99 7.55 16.71
N MET A 228 -6.09 7.97 17.32
CA MET A 228 -6.88 9.14 16.88
C MET A 228 -6.09 10.44 17.02
N ASP A 229 -5.35 10.59 18.12
CA ASP A 229 -4.49 11.73 18.39
C ASP A 229 -3.33 11.81 17.39
N ALA A 230 -2.65 10.68 17.13
CA ALA A 230 -1.57 10.63 16.14
C ALA A 230 -2.09 10.91 14.73
N LEU A 231 -3.21 10.32 14.35
CA LEU A 231 -3.84 10.49 13.04
C LEU A 231 -4.23 11.97 12.78
N THR A 232 -4.82 12.63 13.77
CA THR A 232 -5.15 14.06 13.64
C THR A 232 -3.91 14.93 13.64
N ALA A 233 -2.91 14.62 14.48
CA ALA A 233 -1.63 15.34 14.49
C ALA A 233 -0.92 15.26 13.13
N GLU A 234 -0.88 14.10 12.47
CA GLU A 234 -0.28 13.95 11.13
C GLU A 234 -0.91 14.90 10.11
N ILE A 235 -2.24 15.01 10.08
CA ILE A 235 -2.96 15.89 9.15
C ILE A 235 -2.72 17.36 9.51
N PHE A 236 -2.68 17.68 10.80
CA PHE A 236 -2.47 19.04 11.27
C PHE A 236 -1.02 19.52 11.11
N ASP A 237 -0.04 18.62 11.16
CA ASP A 237 1.34 18.95 10.81
C ASP A 237 1.47 19.38 9.34
N VAL A 238 0.68 18.76 8.45
CA VAL A 238 0.60 19.19 7.03
C VAL A 238 -0.06 20.56 6.92
N ALA A 239 -1.18 20.78 7.62
CA ALA A 239 -1.85 22.09 7.66
C ALA A 239 -0.89 23.19 8.19
N ASP A 240 -0.10 22.87 9.21
CA ASP A 240 0.89 23.77 9.79
C ASP A 240 2.02 24.09 8.81
N ALA A 241 2.50 23.10 8.06
CA ALA A 241 3.50 23.29 7.01
C ALA A 241 3.01 24.17 5.86
N LEU A 242 1.69 24.22 5.63
CA LEU A 242 1.02 25.10 4.67
C LEU A 242 0.68 26.48 5.25
N GLY A 243 0.88 26.70 6.55
CA GLY A 243 0.52 27.95 7.23
C GLY A 243 -0.98 28.12 7.47
N ILE A 244 -1.74 27.04 7.44
CA ILE A 244 -3.20 27.05 7.62
C ILE A 244 -3.54 27.23 9.11
N THR A 245 -4.46 28.13 9.42
CA THR A 245 -5.01 28.26 10.78
C THR A 245 -6.28 27.42 10.90
N LEU A 246 -6.24 26.36 11.71
CA LEU A 246 -7.37 25.44 11.89
C LEU A 246 -8.54 26.09 12.63
N GLU A 247 -9.76 25.85 12.16
CA GLU A 247 -10.99 26.40 12.74
C GLU A 247 -11.82 25.33 13.45
N ALA A 248 -12.39 25.67 14.60
CA ALA A 248 -13.28 24.77 15.32
C ALA A 248 -14.68 24.74 14.68
N PHE A 249 -15.32 23.58 14.73
CA PHE A 249 -16.69 23.42 14.26
C PHE A 249 -17.42 22.35 15.08
N ASP A 250 -18.74 22.49 15.24
CA ASP A 250 -19.56 21.62 16.08
C ASP A 250 -18.95 21.37 17.47
N ALA A 251 -18.58 20.14 17.80
CA ALA A 251 -17.87 19.76 19.03
C ALA A 251 -16.39 19.42 18.80
N PHE A 252 -15.87 19.63 17.59
CA PHE A 252 -14.50 19.33 17.21
C PHE A 252 -13.59 20.55 17.42
N GLU A 253 -12.62 20.40 18.31
CA GLU A 253 -11.67 21.45 18.68
C GLU A 253 -10.25 21.10 18.19
N PRO A 254 -9.90 21.42 16.94
CA PRO A 254 -8.64 20.96 16.32
C PRO A 254 -7.40 21.49 17.05
N ALA A 255 -7.46 22.70 17.64
CA ALA A 255 -6.33 23.29 18.35
C ALA A 255 -5.84 22.42 19.52
N ALA A 256 -6.73 21.73 20.22
CA ALA A 256 -6.39 20.85 21.34
C ALA A 256 -5.76 19.51 20.89
N LEU A 257 -5.94 19.15 19.61
CA LEU A 257 -5.47 17.90 19.02
C LEU A 257 -4.14 18.06 18.26
N ARG A 258 -3.59 19.28 18.18
CA ARG A 258 -2.27 19.53 17.56
C ARG A 258 -1.13 18.85 18.35
N ARG A 259 -0.04 18.55 17.64
CA ARG A 259 1.20 18.06 18.25
C ARG A 259 1.74 19.11 19.23
N GLY A 260 2.13 18.66 20.43
CA GLY A 260 2.61 19.55 21.50
C GLY A 260 1.51 20.29 22.28
N ALA A 261 0.23 20.17 21.93
CA ALA A 261 -0.87 20.70 22.74
C ALA A 261 -0.92 20.03 24.13
N ASP A 262 -1.43 20.76 25.13
CA ASP A 262 -1.56 20.29 26.51
C ASP A 262 -2.36 18.96 26.57
N PRO A 263 -1.79 17.87 27.11
CA PRO A 263 -2.48 16.60 27.24
C PRO A 263 -3.81 16.68 28.00
N ALA A 264 -3.95 17.59 28.97
CA ALA A 264 -5.22 17.77 29.68
C ALA A 264 -6.29 18.43 28.79
N ALA A 265 -5.91 19.46 28.03
CA ALA A 265 -6.78 20.08 27.03
C ALA A 265 -7.20 19.08 25.95
N ARG A 266 -6.26 18.25 25.46
CA ARG A 266 -6.54 17.19 24.47
C ARG A 266 -7.59 16.20 24.97
N ARG A 267 -7.37 15.62 26.16
CA ARG A 267 -8.34 14.70 26.78
C ARG A 267 -9.72 15.35 26.96
N ALA A 268 -9.77 16.61 27.36
CA ALA A 268 -11.02 17.32 27.53
C ALA A 268 -11.76 17.55 26.20
N ALA A 269 -11.02 17.86 25.12
CA ALA A 269 -11.58 18.00 23.77
C ALA A 269 -12.11 16.66 23.24
N THR A 270 -11.34 15.57 23.36
CA THR A 270 -11.78 14.23 22.96
C THR A 270 -13.02 13.80 23.74
N ALA A 271 -13.10 14.06 25.04
CA ALA A 271 -14.28 13.75 25.85
C ALA A 271 -15.53 14.55 25.41
N ARG A 272 -15.38 15.84 25.03
CA ARG A 272 -16.48 16.63 24.47
C ARG A 272 -16.94 16.08 23.13
N LEU A 273 -16.00 15.71 22.26
CA LEU A 273 -16.30 15.13 20.96
C LEU A 273 -17.06 13.81 21.09
N THR A 274 -16.58 12.88 21.91
CA THR A 274 -17.24 11.57 22.09
C THR A 274 -18.59 11.70 22.78
N ALA A 275 -18.73 12.61 23.76
CA ALA A 275 -20.04 12.92 24.36
C ALA A 275 -21.04 13.45 23.32
N TRP A 276 -20.61 14.37 22.45
CA TRP A 276 -21.44 14.88 21.36
C TRP A 276 -21.78 13.79 20.34
N LEU A 277 -20.83 12.95 19.93
CA LEU A 277 -21.05 11.83 19.01
C LEU A 277 -22.11 10.84 19.55
N ARG A 278 -22.12 10.57 20.86
CA ARG A 278 -23.15 9.72 21.50
C ARG A 278 -24.57 10.30 21.44
N THR A 279 -24.73 11.60 21.19
CA THR A 279 -26.05 12.23 21.00
C THR A 279 -26.56 12.19 19.56
N GLN A 280 -25.70 11.82 18.60
CA GLN A 280 -26.05 11.79 17.19
C GLN A 280 -26.92 10.58 16.87
N ALA A 281 -27.86 10.73 15.92
CA ALA A 281 -28.75 9.64 15.50
C ALA A 281 -28.03 8.49 14.77
N LYS A 282 -26.79 8.72 14.33
CA LYS A 282 -25.92 7.73 13.67
C LYS A 282 -24.72 7.47 14.56
N ASP A 283 -24.57 6.24 15.02
CA ASP A 283 -23.47 5.79 15.88
C ASP A 283 -22.27 5.23 15.10
N ARG A 284 -22.45 4.89 13.81
CA ARG A 284 -21.40 4.43 12.88
C ARG A 284 -21.20 5.38 11.69
N SER A 285 -19.98 5.42 11.16
CA SER A 285 -19.60 6.34 10.09
C SER A 285 -20.25 5.98 8.74
N GLY A 286 -20.34 6.96 7.83
CA GLY A 286 -20.78 6.69 6.46
C GLY A 286 -19.88 5.71 5.72
N ILE A 287 -18.58 5.73 6.03
CA ILE A 287 -17.56 4.83 5.47
C ILE A 287 -17.84 3.39 5.91
N TRP A 288 -18.16 3.19 7.19
CA TRP A 288 -18.55 1.88 7.71
C TRP A 288 -19.80 1.36 6.98
N ARG A 289 -20.83 2.20 6.78
CA ARG A 289 -22.05 1.77 6.07
C ARG A 289 -21.75 1.39 4.61
N ASP A 290 -20.82 2.08 3.98
CA ASP A 290 -20.41 1.80 2.62
C ASP A 290 -19.76 0.41 2.50
N LEU A 291 -18.93 0.04 3.48
CA LEU A 291 -18.31 -1.28 3.55
C LEU A 291 -19.28 -2.38 4.02
N ALA A 292 -19.86 -2.23 5.21
CA ALA A 292 -20.59 -3.28 5.91
C ALA A 292 -22.05 -3.45 5.47
N VAL A 293 -22.67 -2.42 4.90
CA VAL A 293 -24.11 -2.45 4.52
C VAL A 293 -24.30 -2.36 3.01
N ARG A 294 -23.58 -1.44 2.35
CA ARG A 294 -23.75 -1.19 0.90
C ARG A 294 -22.78 -1.99 0.02
N HIS A 295 -21.74 -2.60 0.62
CA HIS A 295 -20.69 -3.36 -0.08
C HIS A 295 -20.12 -2.62 -1.30
N ARG A 296 -19.80 -1.33 -1.13
CA ARG A 296 -19.25 -0.48 -2.20
C ARG A 296 -17.85 0.02 -1.86
N PRO A 297 -17.02 0.35 -2.86
CA PRO A 297 -15.72 0.98 -2.65
C PRO A 297 -15.84 2.29 -1.85
N VAL A 298 -14.84 2.56 -1.02
CA VAL A 298 -14.78 3.77 -0.19
C VAL A 298 -14.09 4.92 -0.91
N GLU A 299 -14.59 6.13 -0.71
CA GLU A 299 -14.08 7.34 -1.37
C GLU A 299 -12.90 7.99 -0.62
N VAL A 300 -12.52 7.39 0.50
CA VAL A 300 -11.59 7.94 1.49
C VAL A 300 -10.20 8.16 0.88
N THR A 301 -9.75 7.28 -0.01
CA THR A 301 -8.47 7.44 -0.73
C THR A 301 -8.42 8.71 -1.55
N THR A 302 -9.53 9.09 -2.20
CA THR A 302 -9.63 10.34 -2.95
C THR A 302 -9.65 11.56 -2.01
N HIS A 303 -10.34 11.48 -0.87
CA HIS A 303 -10.42 12.59 0.08
C HIS A 303 -9.06 12.98 0.69
N TYR A 304 -8.13 12.02 0.86
CA TYR A 304 -6.81 12.25 1.45
C TYR A 304 -5.67 12.31 0.44
N ALA A 305 -5.95 12.22 -0.86
CA ALA A 305 -4.92 12.28 -1.90
C ALA A 305 -4.07 13.56 -1.77
N ASP A 306 -4.72 14.72 -1.62
CA ASP A 306 -4.04 16.01 -1.47
C ASP A 306 -3.25 16.10 -0.15
N VAL A 307 -3.78 15.54 0.95
CA VAL A 307 -3.05 15.48 2.23
C VAL A 307 -1.73 14.72 2.05
N LEU A 308 -1.75 13.57 1.36
CA LEU A 308 -0.56 12.76 1.13
C LEU A 308 0.44 13.44 0.17
N VAL A 309 -0.05 14.16 -0.84
CA VAL A 309 0.78 14.94 -1.76
C VAL A 309 1.48 16.08 -1.02
N GLN A 310 0.74 16.86 -0.23
CA GLN A 310 1.31 17.97 0.54
C GLN A 310 2.24 17.45 1.66
N ALA A 311 1.90 16.34 2.31
CA ALA A 311 2.78 15.70 3.29
C ALA A 311 4.13 15.32 2.67
N ALA A 312 4.13 14.67 1.51
CA ALA A 312 5.35 14.32 0.79
C ALA A 312 6.15 15.57 0.38
N ARG A 313 5.48 16.61 -0.12
CA ARG A 313 6.10 17.87 -0.54
C ARG A 313 6.79 18.59 0.63
N HIS A 314 6.22 18.50 1.83
CA HIS A 314 6.71 19.20 3.02
C HIS A 314 7.52 18.29 3.97
N GLY A 315 7.77 17.03 3.60
CA GLY A 315 8.54 16.09 4.43
C GLY A 315 7.83 15.70 5.74
N VAL A 316 6.49 15.78 5.78
CA VAL A 316 5.69 15.38 6.92
C VAL A 316 5.36 13.88 6.81
N ALA A 317 5.71 13.11 7.84
CA ALA A 317 5.38 11.69 7.88
C ALA A 317 3.90 11.48 8.25
N THR A 318 3.23 10.58 7.52
CA THR A 318 1.81 10.24 7.73
C THR A 318 1.58 8.72 7.88
N PRO A 319 2.32 8.01 8.75
CA PRO A 319 2.23 6.55 8.86
C PRO A 319 0.85 6.04 9.31
N VAL A 320 0.22 6.69 10.31
CA VAL A 320 -1.08 6.27 10.82
C VAL A 320 -2.17 6.50 9.78
N LEU A 321 -2.16 7.65 9.08
CA LEU A 321 -3.09 7.90 7.99
C LEU A 321 -2.95 6.86 6.88
N ARG A 322 -1.72 6.53 6.47
CA ARG A 322 -1.47 5.51 5.44
C ARG A 322 -1.95 4.13 5.88
N ALA A 323 -1.76 3.75 7.14
CA ALA A 323 -2.24 2.50 7.69
C ALA A 323 -3.78 2.43 7.72
N VAL A 324 -4.46 3.53 8.07
CA VAL A 324 -5.93 3.62 7.99
C VAL A 324 -6.42 3.42 6.56
N LEU A 325 -5.80 4.11 5.58
CA LEU A 325 -6.19 4.00 4.17
C LEU A 325 -5.97 2.59 3.62
N ALA A 326 -4.84 1.96 3.96
CA ALA A 326 -4.55 0.58 3.58
C ALA A 326 -5.56 -0.40 4.19
N GLY A 327 -5.84 -0.27 5.49
CA GLY A 327 -6.80 -1.10 6.19
C GLY A 327 -8.22 -0.99 5.62
N LEU A 328 -8.66 0.21 5.22
CA LEU A 328 -9.96 0.37 4.56
C LEU A 328 -10.00 -0.28 3.18
N GLY A 329 -8.90 -0.24 2.43
CA GLY A 329 -8.78 -0.93 1.14
C GLY A 329 -8.88 -2.44 1.27
N GLU A 330 -8.35 -3.03 2.34
CA GLU A 330 -8.49 -4.47 2.62
C GLU A 330 -9.92 -4.90 2.94
N LEU A 331 -10.74 -3.99 3.47
CA LEU A 331 -12.15 -4.26 3.81
C LEU A 331 -13.08 -4.14 2.60
N GLU A 332 -12.62 -3.59 1.47
CA GLU A 332 -13.42 -3.51 0.25
C GLU A 332 -13.72 -4.92 -0.29
N GLY A 333 -14.99 -5.31 -0.24
CA GLY A 333 -15.43 -6.66 -0.63
C GLY A 333 -15.21 -7.73 0.44
N ALA A 334 -14.65 -7.39 1.60
CA ALA A 334 -14.43 -8.27 2.73
C ALA A 334 -14.74 -7.59 4.09
N PRO A 335 -15.95 -7.02 4.29
CA PRO A 335 -16.29 -6.29 5.51
C PRO A 335 -16.31 -7.16 6.77
N GLU A 336 -16.40 -8.49 6.63
CA GLU A 336 -16.29 -9.45 7.74
C GLU A 336 -14.92 -9.44 8.43
N LEU A 337 -13.90 -8.85 7.80
CA LEU A 337 -12.56 -8.68 8.36
C LEU A 337 -12.43 -7.45 9.27
N MET A 338 -13.52 -6.70 9.50
CA MET A 338 -13.55 -5.63 10.48
C MET A 338 -13.25 -6.19 11.88
N SER A 339 -12.22 -5.65 12.53
CA SER A 339 -11.81 -6.04 13.88
C SER A 339 -11.21 -4.86 14.62
N GLU A 340 -11.45 -4.81 15.92
CA GLU A 340 -10.83 -3.84 16.82
C GLU A 340 -9.29 -4.00 16.87
N ASP A 341 -8.77 -5.21 16.60
CA ASP A 341 -7.31 -5.47 16.51
C ASP A 341 -6.61 -4.58 15.48
N ARG A 342 -7.34 -4.14 14.45
CA ARG A 342 -6.84 -3.21 13.44
C ARG A 342 -6.57 -1.84 14.05
N LEU A 343 -7.41 -1.38 14.99
CA LEU A 343 -7.19 -0.13 15.71
C LEU A 343 -6.10 -0.30 16.78
N ASP A 344 -6.00 -1.47 17.42
CA ASP A 344 -4.87 -1.77 18.32
C ASP A 344 -3.52 -1.71 17.56
N ALA A 345 -3.49 -2.13 16.30
CA ALA A 345 -2.31 -1.98 15.45
C ALA A 345 -1.98 -0.51 15.18
N LEU A 346 -3.00 0.35 15.00
CA LEU A 346 -2.80 1.79 14.88
C LEU A 346 -2.33 2.41 16.19
N ASP A 347 -2.81 1.96 17.35
CA ASP A 347 -2.33 2.42 18.65
C ASP A 347 -0.86 2.07 18.86
N ARG A 348 -0.45 0.85 18.47
CA ARG A 348 0.97 0.45 18.49
C ARG A 348 1.82 1.33 17.58
N LEU A 349 1.33 1.60 16.37
CA LEU A 349 1.97 2.49 15.41
C LEU A 349 2.06 3.93 15.94
N ALA A 350 1.00 4.43 16.56
CA ALA A 350 0.92 5.76 17.16
C ALA A 350 1.79 5.92 18.42
N ALA A 351 1.94 4.86 19.21
CA ALA A 351 2.84 4.81 20.36
C ALA A 351 4.32 4.83 19.96
N HIS A 352 4.62 4.59 18.67
CA HIS A 352 5.95 4.67 18.09
C HIS A 352 6.00 5.73 16.97
N PRO A 353 5.74 7.02 17.26
CA PRO A 353 5.93 8.05 16.24
C PRO A 353 7.38 8.02 15.78
N ALA A 354 7.60 8.39 14.53
CA ALA A 354 8.90 8.64 13.91
C ALA A 354 9.76 9.73 14.61
N ASP A 355 9.54 9.99 15.90
CA ASP A 355 10.41 10.74 16.81
C ASP A 355 11.35 9.77 17.55
N ARG A 356 12.13 9.06 16.76
CA ARG A 356 13.10 8.07 17.19
C ARG A 356 14.42 8.74 17.61
N ARG A 357 14.35 9.88 18.32
CA ARG A 357 15.51 10.58 18.91
C ARG A 357 15.41 10.92 20.40
N THR A 358 14.30 10.64 21.11
CA THR A 358 14.14 11.20 22.47
C THR A 358 13.65 10.25 23.57
N ASP A 359 13.51 8.94 23.36
CA ASP A 359 13.39 8.04 24.51
C ASP A 359 14.80 7.64 24.97
N GLY A 360 15.15 7.96 26.21
CA GLY A 360 16.48 7.76 26.80
C GLY A 360 16.87 6.29 27.00
N SER A 361 16.34 5.36 26.21
CA SER A 361 16.86 4.01 26.10
C SER A 361 17.92 4.01 24.98
N PRO A 362 19.21 3.78 25.28
CA PRO A 362 20.24 4.01 24.27
C PRO A 362 20.10 2.95 23.17
N ARG A 363 19.73 3.34 21.94
CA ARG A 363 20.18 2.62 20.74
C ARG A 363 21.71 2.55 20.76
N LEU A 364 22.33 1.67 19.97
CA LEU A 364 23.79 1.75 19.81
C LEU A 364 24.15 3.20 19.49
N ASP A 365 24.89 3.83 20.39
CA ASP A 365 25.26 5.22 20.26
C ASP A 365 26.35 5.38 19.18
N ASP A 366 26.72 6.62 18.87
CA ASP A 366 27.78 6.96 17.90
C ASP A 366 29.14 6.34 18.26
N THR A 367 29.29 5.70 19.43
CA THR A 367 30.54 5.02 19.83
C THR A 367 30.49 3.52 19.58
N ALA A 368 29.33 2.88 19.77
CA ALA A 368 29.22 1.43 19.72
C ALA A 368 29.21 0.87 18.28
N ALA A 369 28.52 1.53 17.33
CA ALA A 369 28.52 1.09 15.94
C ALA A 369 29.92 1.17 15.28
N PRO A 370 30.70 2.26 15.44
CA PRO A 370 32.10 2.28 14.99
C PRO A 370 32.99 1.24 15.68
N ALA A 371 32.73 0.90 16.95
CA ALA A 371 33.47 -0.15 17.64
C ALA A 371 33.22 -1.53 17.02
N VAL A 372 31.96 -1.85 16.68
CA VAL A 372 31.60 -3.07 15.93
C VAL A 372 32.34 -3.12 14.59
N ARG A 373 32.29 -2.04 13.80
CA ARG A 373 32.99 -1.96 12.51
C ARG A 373 34.50 -2.14 12.67
N SER A 374 35.10 -1.51 13.68
CA SER A 374 36.54 -1.60 13.96
C SER A 374 36.95 -3.02 14.38
N TRP A 375 36.14 -3.68 15.20
CA TRP A 375 36.38 -5.06 15.61
C TRP A 375 36.30 -6.00 14.40
N LEU A 376 35.29 -5.88 13.56
CA LEU A 376 35.16 -6.70 12.34
C LEU A 376 36.29 -6.42 11.35
N ALA A 377 36.69 -5.17 11.17
CA ALA A 377 37.83 -4.81 10.31
C ALA A 377 39.14 -5.45 10.81
N ALA A 378 39.34 -5.54 12.13
CA ALA A 378 40.49 -6.23 12.72
C ALA A 378 40.49 -7.76 12.48
N HIS A 379 39.31 -8.34 12.23
CA HIS A 379 39.12 -9.77 11.96
C HIS A 379 38.78 -10.07 10.49
N GLN A 380 38.96 -9.11 9.57
CA GLN A 380 38.58 -9.29 8.17
C GLN A 380 39.26 -10.50 7.51
N GLU A 381 40.51 -10.79 7.89
CA GLU A 381 41.24 -11.94 7.33
C GLU A 381 40.67 -13.28 7.82
N ASP A 382 40.16 -13.33 9.05
CA ASP A 382 39.47 -14.51 9.57
C ASP A 382 38.11 -14.71 8.87
N MET A 383 37.38 -13.63 8.62
CA MET A 383 36.13 -13.68 7.85
C MET A 383 36.37 -14.20 6.42
N VAL A 384 37.44 -13.75 5.78
CA VAL A 384 37.85 -14.24 4.45
C VAL A 384 38.25 -15.72 4.50
N ALA A 385 38.95 -16.15 5.56
CA ALA A 385 39.31 -17.55 5.74
C ALA A 385 38.08 -18.45 5.93
N ASP A 386 37.10 -18.00 6.72
CA ASP A 386 35.82 -18.70 6.89
C ASP A 386 35.07 -18.81 5.56
N LEU A 387 35.00 -17.72 4.79
CA LEU A 387 34.38 -17.75 3.46
C LEU A 387 35.12 -18.69 2.51
N ALA A 388 36.46 -18.73 2.53
CA ALA A 388 37.24 -19.66 1.73
C ALA A 388 36.98 -21.12 2.12
N ALA A 389 36.93 -21.42 3.41
CA ALA A 389 36.64 -22.74 3.93
C ALA A 389 35.22 -23.20 3.57
N TYR A 390 34.24 -22.29 3.65
CA TYR A 390 32.86 -22.57 3.27
C TYR A 390 32.69 -22.73 1.75
N THR A 391 33.36 -21.87 0.96
CA THR A 391 33.37 -21.99 -0.51
C THR A 391 33.95 -23.32 -0.95
N SER A 392 34.89 -23.88 -0.19
CA SER A 392 35.49 -25.19 -0.46
C SER A 392 34.55 -26.38 -0.18
N GLN A 393 33.37 -26.14 0.42
CA GLN A 393 32.32 -27.15 0.55
C GLN A 393 31.37 -27.04 -0.66
N GLU A 394 31.38 -28.02 -1.57
CA GLU A 394 30.40 -28.04 -2.66
C GLU A 394 28.99 -28.30 -2.12
N SER A 395 28.00 -27.63 -2.69
CA SER A 395 26.61 -27.69 -2.23
C SER A 395 25.65 -27.46 -3.40
N ALA A 396 25.83 -28.20 -4.49
CA ALA A 396 24.92 -28.15 -5.63
C ALA A 396 23.51 -28.56 -5.19
N SER A 397 22.48 -27.79 -5.56
CA SER A 397 21.09 -28.05 -5.14
C SER A 397 20.53 -29.38 -5.63
N ASP A 398 21.13 -29.96 -6.67
CA ASP A 398 20.79 -31.27 -7.25
C ASP A 398 21.68 -32.43 -6.73
N ASP A 399 22.64 -32.16 -5.84
CA ASP A 399 23.52 -33.17 -5.24
C ASP A 399 23.32 -33.28 -3.73
N ARG A 400 22.45 -34.22 -3.34
CA ARG A 400 22.12 -34.48 -1.93
C ARG A 400 23.33 -34.88 -1.09
N ALA A 401 24.33 -35.57 -1.65
CA ALA A 401 25.50 -35.98 -0.89
C ALA A 401 26.40 -34.77 -0.58
N ALA A 402 26.57 -33.88 -1.55
CA ALA A 402 27.26 -32.61 -1.36
C ALA A 402 26.53 -31.72 -0.34
N LEU A 403 25.20 -31.59 -0.44
CA LEU A 403 24.38 -30.85 0.51
C LEU A 403 24.51 -31.39 1.94
N ALA A 404 24.43 -32.71 2.14
CA ALA A 404 24.58 -33.31 3.46
C ALA A 404 25.98 -33.10 4.06
N ALA A 405 27.03 -33.21 3.24
CA ALA A 405 28.41 -32.95 3.67
C ALA A 405 28.62 -31.48 4.05
N CYS A 406 28.10 -30.55 3.22
CA CYS A 406 28.15 -29.12 3.46
C CYS A 406 27.41 -28.72 4.75
N LEU A 407 26.19 -29.24 4.97
CA LEU A 407 25.42 -28.97 6.18
C LEU A 407 26.12 -29.53 7.44
N GLY A 408 26.72 -30.71 7.34
CA GLY A 408 27.53 -31.28 8.41
C GLY A 408 28.74 -30.42 8.77
N TRP A 409 29.42 -29.87 7.75
CA TRP A 409 30.52 -28.91 7.95
C TRP A 409 30.02 -27.62 8.59
N LEU A 410 28.92 -27.04 8.08
CA LEU A 410 28.31 -25.81 8.59
C LEU A 410 27.96 -25.94 10.07
N ARG A 411 27.34 -27.04 10.46
CA ARG A 411 27.03 -27.32 11.87
C ARG A 411 28.29 -27.31 12.74
N GLY A 412 29.37 -27.95 12.31
CA GLY A 412 30.65 -27.92 13.03
C GLY A 412 31.28 -26.53 13.10
N TRP A 413 31.23 -25.77 12.01
CA TRP A 413 31.72 -24.39 11.97
C TRP A 413 30.89 -23.45 12.85
N LEU A 414 29.57 -23.61 12.89
CA LEU A 414 28.67 -22.85 13.77
C LEU A 414 28.95 -23.17 15.25
N ASP A 415 29.19 -24.44 15.60
CA ASP A 415 29.58 -24.83 16.97
C ASP A 415 30.90 -24.18 17.39
N ALA A 416 31.89 -24.13 16.49
CA ALA A 416 33.16 -23.48 16.74
C ALA A 416 33.06 -21.95 16.82
N SER A 417 32.14 -21.36 16.06
CA SER A 417 32.01 -19.91 15.90
C SER A 417 31.11 -19.24 16.95
N LEU A 418 29.98 -19.88 17.30
CA LEU A 418 28.94 -19.34 18.18
C LEU A 418 28.76 -20.15 19.46
N GLY A 419 29.40 -21.31 19.56
CA GLY A 419 29.12 -22.28 20.63
C GLY A 419 27.82 -23.04 20.42
N ALA A 420 27.44 -23.81 21.45
CA ALA A 420 26.23 -24.62 21.41
C ALA A 420 24.96 -23.74 21.44
N PRO A 421 23.96 -24.00 20.57
CA PRO A 421 22.68 -23.30 20.63
C PRO A 421 21.87 -23.73 21.85
N ALA A 422 20.87 -22.94 22.23
CA ALA A 422 19.92 -23.33 23.28
C ALA A 422 18.99 -24.46 22.84
N ALA A 423 18.65 -24.50 21.54
CA ALA A 423 17.95 -25.61 20.91
C ALA A 423 18.40 -25.75 19.45
N GLU A 424 18.37 -26.99 18.95
CA GLU A 424 18.64 -27.33 17.55
C GLU A 424 17.57 -28.31 17.06
N GLU A 425 17.16 -28.13 15.81
CA GLU A 425 16.29 -29.04 15.09
C GLU A 425 16.85 -29.25 13.67
N THR A 426 16.74 -30.47 13.16
CA THR A 426 17.04 -30.79 11.77
C THR A 426 15.82 -31.45 11.17
N LEU A 427 15.26 -30.85 10.12
CA LEU A 427 14.10 -31.38 9.41
C LEU A 427 14.59 -32.13 8.17
N PRO A 428 14.46 -33.48 8.14
CA PRO A 428 14.93 -34.25 7.00
C PRO A 428 14.15 -33.91 5.73
N ARG A 429 14.83 -33.94 4.58
CA ARG A 429 14.21 -33.85 3.26
C ARG A 429 14.65 -35.01 2.36
N GLU A 430 13.69 -35.59 1.63
CA GLU A 430 13.94 -36.79 0.83
C GLU A 430 14.61 -36.46 -0.51
N GLU A 431 14.16 -35.38 -1.15
CA GLU A 431 14.55 -34.98 -2.51
C GLU A 431 15.57 -33.84 -2.53
N THR A 432 15.74 -33.13 -1.42
CA THR A 432 16.54 -31.91 -1.29
C THR A 432 17.44 -31.97 -0.05
N GLY A 433 18.16 -30.87 0.25
CA GLY A 433 18.95 -30.72 1.46
C GLY A 433 18.08 -30.62 2.73
N ASP A 434 18.56 -31.23 3.83
CA ASP A 434 17.92 -31.12 5.14
C ASP A 434 17.92 -29.67 5.63
N ILE A 435 16.91 -29.30 6.42
CA ILE A 435 16.80 -27.94 6.98
C ILE A 435 17.38 -27.94 8.38
N LEU A 436 18.29 -27.02 8.67
CA LEU A 436 18.86 -26.81 10.01
C LEU A 436 18.28 -25.58 10.67
N ILE A 437 17.74 -25.73 11.88
CA ILE A 437 17.21 -24.64 12.69
C ILE A 437 17.96 -24.60 14.02
N ARG A 438 18.59 -23.47 14.35
CA ARG A 438 19.35 -23.27 15.59
C ARG A 438 18.88 -22.02 16.31
N ARG A 439 18.59 -22.15 17.61
CA ARG A 439 18.03 -21.08 18.43
C ARG A 439 19.06 -20.59 19.43
N TYR A 440 19.42 -19.32 19.34
CA TYR A 440 20.37 -18.65 20.21
C TYR A 440 19.63 -17.68 21.14
N PRO A 441 19.90 -17.72 22.46
CA PRO A 441 19.20 -16.88 23.42
C PRO A 441 19.62 -15.41 23.27
N ALA A 442 18.80 -14.49 23.77
CA ALA A 442 19.16 -13.08 23.88
C ALA A 442 20.37 -12.89 24.82
N THR A 443 21.16 -11.84 24.59
CA THR A 443 22.31 -11.47 25.44
C THR A 443 22.26 -10.00 25.83
N GLY A 444 23.05 -9.59 26.83
CA GLY A 444 23.21 -8.17 27.21
C GLY A 444 21.98 -7.51 27.86
N GLY A 445 21.13 -8.29 28.53
CA GLY A 445 19.93 -7.78 29.22
C GLY A 445 18.71 -7.57 28.32
N ALA A 446 18.80 -7.94 27.04
CA ALA A 446 17.71 -7.90 26.04
C ALA A 446 16.69 -9.05 26.20
N ALA A 447 16.55 -9.60 27.39
CA ALA A 447 15.68 -10.75 27.64
C ALA A 447 14.36 -10.29 28.26
N SER A 448 13.37 -10.02 27.41
CA SER A 448 11.96 -10.06 27.84
C SER A 448 11.42 -11.48 27.67
N PRO A 449 10.68 -12.04 28.65
CA PRO A 449 10.07 -13.37 28.54
C PRO A 449 9.12 -13.54 27.35
N ASP A 450 8.58 -12.43 26.84
CA ASP A 450 7.54 -12.39 25.80
C ASP A 450 8.07 -11.93 24.43
N GLU A 451 9.38 -11.69 24.28
CA GLU A 451 9.95 -11.16 23.04
C GLU A 451 10.28 -12.28 22.04
N ARG A 452 9.54 -12.29 20.93
CA ARG A 452 9.76 -13.21 19.80
C ARG A 452 11.15 -12.99 19.17
N PRO A 453 11.83 -14.07 18.72
CA PRO A 453 13.16 -13.97 18.12
C PRO A 453 13.16 -13.19 16.79
N VAL A 454 14.37 -12.85 16.36
CA VAL A 454 14.65 -12.44 14.98
C VAL A 454 15.08 -13.68 14.18
N LEU A 455 14.43 -13.93 13.05
CA LEU A 455 14.81 -15.00 12.12
C LEU A 455 16.01 -14.54 11.28
N LEU A 456 17.08 -15.32 11.30
CA LEU A 456 18.23 -15.19 10.42
C LEU A 456 18.10 -16.28 9.36
N LEU A 457 17.68 -15.89 8.15
CA LEU A 457 17.34 -16.83 7.09
C LEU A 457 18.40 -16.81 5.99
N GLY A 458 18.89 -18.00 5.63
CA GLY A 458 19.72 -18.19 4.45
C GLY A 458 19.60 -19.61 3.94
N HIS A 459 20.12 -19.85 2.74
CA HIS A 459 20.27 -21.15 2.13
C HIS A 459 21.75 -21.52 2.01
N TYR A 460 22.03 -22.82 1.99
CA TYR A 460 23.39 -23.33 1.87
C TYR A 460 23.65 -24.06 0.55
N ASP A 461 22.60 -24.32 -0.25
CA ASP A 461 22.72 -24.81 -1.60
C ASP A 461 23.16 -23.70 -2.59
N THR A 462 23.62 -24.10 -3.76
CA THR A 462 24.05 -23.20 -4.84
C THR A 462 23.66 -23.79 -6.19
N VAL A 463 23.49 -22.95 -7.21
CA VAL A 463 23.28 -23.41 -8.61
C VAL A 463 24.48 -24.15 -9.23
N TRP A 464 25.64 -24.17 -8.57
CA TRP A 464 26.88 -24.66 -9.16
C TRP A 464 27.01 -26.17 -8.99
N SER A 465 27.10 -26.90 -10.10
CA SER A 465 27.26 -28.36 -10.08
C SER A 465 28.52 -28.80 -9.32
N THR A 466 28.42 -29.95 -8.63
CA THR A 466 29.56 -30.63 -8.01
C THR A 466 30.71 -30.83 -9.00
N GLY A 467 31.94 -30.59 -8.55
CA GLY A 467 33.16 -30.56 -9.35
C GLY A 467 33.56 -29.16 -9.87
N THR A 468 32.72 -28.14 -9.71
CA THR A 468 33.01 -26.77 -10.19
C THR A 468 34.28 -26.17 -9.57
N LEU A 469 34.60 -26.54 -8.33
CA LEU A 469 35.78 -26.04 -7.61
C LEU A 469 37.11 -26.44 -8.27
N ALA A 470 37.15 -27.50 -9.06
CA ALA A 470 38.38 -27.95 -9.72
C ALA A 470 38.98 -26.89 -10.64
N ASP A 471 38.11 -26.15 -11.36
CA ASP A 471 38.52 -25.14 -12.33
C ASP A 471 38.29 -23.70 -11.81
N TRP A 472 37.37 -23.51 -10.87
CA TRP A 472 37.06 -22.22 -10.25
C TRP A 472 37.06 -22.33 -8.73
N PRO A 473 38.24 -22.47 -8.11
CA PRO A 473 38.34 -22.45 -6.66
C PRO A 473 38.12 -21.03 -6.14
N PHE A 474 37.95 -20.91 -4.82
CA PHE A 474 38.02 -19.63 -4.13
C PHE A 474 39.32 -18.89 -4.50
N ARG A 475 39.21 -17.65 -4.96
CA ARG A 475 40.33 -16.76 -5.28
C ARG A 475 40.07 -15.38 -4.74
N ARG A 476 41.11 -14.78 -4.17
CA ARG A 476 41.13 -13.38 -3.76
C ARG A 476 42.19 -12.63 -4.55
N ASP A 477 41.81 -11.49 -5.11
CA ASP A 477 42.71 -10.51 -5.72
C ASP A 477 42.45 -9.14 -5.11
N GLY A 478 43.30 -8.75 -4.16
CA GLY A 478 43.10 -7.54 -3.35
C GLY A 478 41.79 -7.58 -2.56
N ASP A 479 40.88 -6.66 -2.88
CA ASP A 479 39.55 -6.56 -2.27
C ASP A 479 38.52 -7.50 -2.91
N LEU A 480 38.77 -7.97 -4.14
CA LEU A 480 37.84 -8.82 -4.89
C LEU A 480 37.97 -10.29 -4.48
N ILE A 481 36.85 -10.95 -4.24
CA ILE A 481 36.76 -12.39 -3.96
C ILE A 481 35.85 -13.04 -4.99
N THR A 482 36.29 -14.13 -5.61
CA THR A 482 35.50 -14.92 -6.57
C THR A 482 35.55 -16.41 -6.25
N GLY A 483 34.49 -17.12 -6.58
CA GLY A 483 34.32 -18.56 -6.36
C GLY A 483 32.83 -18.93 -6.45
N PRO A 484 32.50 -20.21 -6.60
CA PRO A 484 31.10 -20.64 -6.69
C PRO A 484 30.35 -20.41 -5.38
N GLY A 485 29.30 -19.60 -5.43
CA GLY A 485 28.42 -19.29 -4.30
C GLY A 485 28.97 -18.27 -3.31
N VAL A 486 30.13 -17.64 -3.59
CA VAL A 486 30.70 -16.62 -2.70
C VAL A 486 29.79 -15.42 -2.54
N PHE A 487 29.03 -15.06 -3.58
CA PHE A 487 28.06 -13.98 -3.57
C PHE A 487 26.69 -14.50 -3.19
N ASP A 488 26.28 -15.64 -3.76
CA ASP A 488 24.94 -16.23 -3.60
C ASP A 488 25.00 -17.66 -3.02
N MET A 489 24.85 -17.84 -1.71
CA MET A 489 24.80 -16.79 -0.68
C MET A 489 25.79 -17.00 0.48
N LYS A 490 26.90 -17.71 0.23
CA LYS A 490 27.83 -18.13 1.30
C LYS A 490 28.41 -16.98 2.11
N ALA A 491 28.77 -15.85 1.48
CA ALA A 491 29.24 -14.67 2.22
C ALA A 491 28.17 -14.07 3.12
N GLY A 492 26.89 -14.13 2.73
CA GLY A 492 25.77 -13.70 3.55
C GLY A 492 25.72 -14.45 4.89
N LEU A 493 25.86 -15.77 4.84
CA LEU A 493 25.88 -16.59 6.05
C LEU A 493 27.12 -16.32 6.93
N VAL A 494 28.29 -16.12 6.31
CA VAL A 494 29.51 -15.70 7.04
C VAL A 494 29.27 -14.35 7.75
N GLN A 495 28.64 -13.38 7.08
CA GLN A 495 28.31 -12.08 7.68
C GLN A 495 27.35 -12.22 8.87
N ALA A 496 26.33 -13.07 8.77
CA ALA A 496 25.38 -13.33 9.85
C ALA A 496 26.08 -13.83 11.12
N VAL A 497 26.95 -14.83 10.96
CA VAL A 497 27.69 -15.44 12.07
C VAL A 497 28.68 -14.46 12.68
N TRP A 498 29.43 -13.74 11.86
CA TRP A 498 30.39 -12.74 12.34
C TRP A 498 29.72 -11.53 13.00
N ALA A 499 28.51 -11.16 12.59
CA ALA A 499 27.71 -10.15 13.27
C ALA A 499 27.38 -10.58 14.72
N LEU A 500 26.91 -11.81 14.92
CA LEU A 500 26.64 -12.36 16.25
C LEU A 500 27.93 -12.43 17.09
N ARG A 501 29.04 -12.88 16.50
CA ARG A 501 30.35 -12.92 17.17
C ARG A 501 30.83 -11.54 17.62
N ALA A 502 30.67 -10.52 16.79
CA ALA A 502 31.07 -9.16 17.12
C ALA A 502 30.28 -8.62 18.33
N LEU A 503 28.95 -8.85 18.35
CA LEU A 503 28.11 -8.43 19.47
C LEU A 503 28.50 -9.16 20.77
N ASP A 504 28.68 -10.47 20.70
CA ASP A 504 29.05 -11.27 21.88
C ASP A 504 30.47 -10.91 22.39
N ALA A 505 31.44 -10.69 21.50
CA ALA A 505 32.81 -10.30 21.84
C ALA A 505 32.91 -8.90 22.46
N LEU A 506 32.05 -7.97 22.01
CA LEU A 506 32.00 -6.59 22.52
C LEU A 506 31.04 -6.45 23.72
N GLY A 507 30.34 -7.52 24.12
CA GLY A 507 29.35 -7.47 25.20
C GLY A 507 28.16 -6.59 24.89
N LEU A 508 27.83 -6.42 23.60
CA LEU A 508 26.69 -5.63 23.16
C LEU A 508 25.42 -6.50 23.16
N PRO A 509 24.24 -5.92 23.47
CA PRO A 509 23.01 -6.70 23.50
C PRO A 509 22.61 -7.15 22.10
N ARG A 510 22.01 -8.34 22.04
CA ARG A 510 21.30 -8.84 20.86
C ARG A 510 20.05 -9.62 21.29
N PRO A 511 18.98 -9.62 20.47
CA PRO A 511 17.78 -10.39 20.78
C PRO A 511 18.03 -11.89 20.65
N ALA A 512 17.03 -12.68 21.04
CA ALA A 512 16.99 -14.08 20.66
C ALA A 512 16.99 -14.18 19.12
N CYS A 513 17.77 -15.11 18.59
CA CYS A 513 17.92 -15.31 17.15
C CYS A 513 17.63 -16.76 16.79
N THR A 514 16.80 -16.97 15.77
CA THR A 514 16.61 -18.27 15.15
C THR A 514 17.39 -18.26 13.83
N LEU A 515 18.47 -19.02 13.72
CA LEU A 515 19.18 -19.25 12.46
C LEU A 515 18.55 -20.43 11.74
N MET A 516 18.04 -20.22 10.53
CA MET A 516 17.45 -21.24 9.69
C MET A 516 18.21 -21.34 8.37
N LEU A 517 18.63 -22.57 8.03
CA LEU A 517 19.34 -22.91 6.80
C LEU A 517 18.59 -23.98 6.01
N ASN A 518 18.18 -23.69 4.78
CA ASN A 518 17.61 -24.65 3.83
C ASN A 518 18.59 -24.96 2.68
N GLY A 519 18.38 -26.09 2.01
CA GLY A 519 19.23 -26.57 0.93
C GLY A 519 18.49 -26.76 -0.39
N ASP A 520 17.46 -25.94 -0.65
CA ASP A 520 16.63 -26.02 -1.85
C ASP A 520 16.20 -24.66 -2.42
N GLU A 521 16.80 -23.54 -1.98
CA GLU A 521 16.35 -22.21 -2.42
C GLU A 521 16.47 -22.04 -3.93
N GLU A 522 17.59 -22.46 -4.48
CA GLU A 522 17.93 -22.31 -5.91
C GLU A 522 17.04 -23.18 -6.82
N THR A 523 16.28 -24.10 -6.23
CA THR A 523 15.27 -24.93 -6.91
C THR A 523 13.84 -24.49 -6.61
N GLY A 524 13.67 -23.41 -5.85
CA GLY A 524 12.38 -22.84 -5.53
C GLY A 524 11.82 -23.25 -4.17
N SER A 525 12.62 -23.70 -3.21
CA SER A 525 12.22 -23.89 -1.78
C SER A 525 10.93 -24.69 -1.58
N LEU A 526 10.59 -25.57 -2.51
CA LEU A 526 9.28 -26.24 -2.53
C LEU A 526 9.11 -27.12 -1.29
N THR A 527 10.22 -27.62 -0.75
CA THR A 527 10.24 -28.53 0.39
C THR A 527 10.55 -27.83 1.71
N SER A 528 11.06 -26.60 1.68
CA SER A 528 11.37 -25.82 2.87
C SER A 528 10.39 -24.69 3.17
N ARG A 529 9.55 -24.30 2.21
CA ARG A 529 8.56 -23.23 2.35
C ARG A 529 7.71 -23.33 3.62
N ASP A 530 7.22 -24.52 3.95
CA ASP A 530 6.36 -24.75 5.12
C ASP A 530 7.10 -24.44 6.44
N ALA A 531 8.32 -24.93 6.57
CA ALA A 531 9.19 -24.67 7.71
C ALA A 531 9.60 -23.19 7.78
N ILE A 532 9.87 -22.55 6.63
CA ILE A 532 10.21 -21.12 6.57
C ILE A 532 9.05 -20.29 7.12
N VAL A 533 7.83 -20.58 6.68
CA VAL A 533 6.63 -19.89 7.16
C VAL A 533 6.39 -20.15 8.65
N ALA A 534 6.62 -21.37 9.13
CA ALA A 534 6.45 -21.70 10.55
C ALA A 534 7.42 -20.89 11.44
N GLU A 535 8.72 -20.91 11.14
CA GLU A 535 9.71 -20.14 11.93
C GLU A 535 9.52 -18.63 11.78
N ALA A 536 9.03 -18.16 10.64
CA ALA A 536 8.67 -16.77 10.43
C ALA A 536 7.57 -16.32 11.38
N LEU A 537 6.46 -17.07 11.49
CA LEU A 537 5.31 -16.70 12.33
C LEU A 537 5.67 -16.61 13.82
N ASP A 538 6.63 -17.44 14.26
CA ASP A 538 7.19 -17.41 15.60
C ASP A 538 8.21 -16.28 15.82
N SER A 539 8.59 -15.56 14.76
CA SER A 539 9.55 -14.47 14.79
C SER A 539 8.86 -13.11 14.66
N ARG A 540 9.49 -12.05 15.19
CA ARG A 540 8.98 -10.67 15.02
C ARG A 540 9.43 -9.99 13.73
N ALA A 541 10.53 -10.45 13.17
CA ALA A 541 11.18 -9.93 11.97
C ALA A 541 12.13 -10.99 11.40
N ALA A 542 12.42 -10.92 10.10
CA ALA A 542 13.44 -11.74 9.47
C ALA A 542 14.51 -10.90 8.77
N LEU A 543 15.77 -11.31 8.91
CA LEU A 543 16.91 -10.85 8.14
C LEU A 543 17.27 -11.94 7.14
N VAL A 544 17.16 -11.65 5.85
CA VAL A 544 17.43 -12.60 4.77
C VAL A 544 18.79 -12.27 4.14
N PHE A 545 19.73 -13.21 4.25
CA PHE A 545 21.16 -13.03 3.94
C PHE A 545 21.52 -13.20 2.46
N GLU A 546 20.52 -13.00 1.62
CA GLU A 546 20.65 -12.80 0.18
C GLU A 546 21.64 -11.68 -0.14
N ALA A 547 22.29 -11.80 -1.29
CA ALA A 547 23.16 -10.78 -1.79
C ALA A 547 22.43 -9.44 -2.04
N ALA A 548 23.11 -8.32 -1.78
CA ALA A 548 22.60 -6.99 -2.08
C ALA A 548 22.47 -6.74 -3.59
N ALA A 549 21.55 -5.87 -4.00
CA ALA A 549 21.38 -5.47 -5.39
C ALA A 549 22.12 -4.14 -5.64
N ASP A 550 23.30 -4.19 -6.25
CA ASP A 550 24.21 -3.04 -6.39
C ASP A 550 24.47 -2.33 -5.05
N GLY A 551 24.59 -3.11 -3.96
CA GLY A 551 24.74 -2.59 -2.60
C GLY A 551 23.46 -2.04 -1.96
N ALA A 552 22.30 -2.13 -2.62
CA ALA A 552 21.01 -1.82 -2.00
C ALA A 552 20.41 -3.06 -1.32
N VAL A 553 19.72 -2.85 -0.19
CA VAL A 553 18.80 -3.86 0.37
C VAL A 553 17.55 -3.97 -0.51
N LYS A 554 16.89 -5.12 -0.47
CA LYS A 554 15.70 -5.42 -1.27
C LYS A 554 14.47 -5.26 -0.39
N THR A 555 13.64 -4.28 -0.70
CA THR A 555 12.38 -4.01 0.04
C THR A 555 11.15 -4.43 -0.75
N ALA A 556 11.35 -4.91 -1.98
CA ALA A 556 10.31 -5.55 -2.77
C ALA A 556 10.92 -6.54 -3.75
N ARG A 557 10.23 -7.65 -3.97
CA ARG A 557 10.55 -8.67 -4.98
C ARG A 557 9.29 -9.11 -5.69
N LYS A 558 9.40 -9.36 -6.99
CA LYS A 558 8.28 -9.90 -7.76
C LYS A 558 7.89 -11.30 -7.28
N GLY A 559 6.59 -11.61 -7.33
CA GLY A 559 6.11 -12.98 -7.25
C GLY A 559 6.41 -13.74 -8.55
N VAL A 560 6.52 -15.07 -8.47
CA VAL A 560 6.87 -15.93 -9.60
C VAL A 560 5.80 -17.02 -9.75
N GLY A 561 5.15 -17.04 -10.91
CA GLY A 561 4.18 -18.05 -11.32
C GLY A 561 4.75 -18.90 -12.45
N LEU A 562 4.69 -20.22 -12.28
CA LEU A 562 5.13 -21.18 -13.27
C LEU A 562 3.91 -21.98 -13.71
N PHE A 563 3.46 -21.74 -14.94
CA PHE A 563 2.23 -22.34 -15.47
C PHE A 563 2.50 -23.10 -16.77
N THR A 564 1.72 -24.15 -17.01
CA THR A 564 1.68 -24.85 -18.30
C THR A 564 0.27 -24.78 -18.86
N VAL A 565 0.14 -24.23 -20.07
CA VAL A 565 -1.12 -24.25 -20.83
C VAL A 565 -1.04 -25.38 -21.83
N THR A 566 -1.90 -26.38 -21.68
CA THR A 566 -2.02 -27.52 -22.59
C THR A 566 -3.31 -27.39 -23.38
N VAL A 567 -3.21 -27.56 -24.70
CA VAL A 567 -4.36 -27.64 -25.60
C VAL A 567 -4.46 -29.03 -26.19
N THR A 568 -5.67 -29.59 -26.15
CA THR A 568 -6.00 -30.85 -26.82
C THR A 568 -6.98 -30.56 -27.95
N GLY A 569 -6.68 -31.10 -29.13
CA GLY A 569 -7.49 -31.01 -30.35
C GLY A 569 -7.73 -32.39 -30.96
N THR A 570 -8.00 -32.42 -32.26
CA THR A 570 -8.30 -33.65 -33.00
C THR A 570 -7.40 -33.77 -34.22
N GLU A 571 -6.66 -34.87 -34.32
CA GLU A 571 -5.80 -35.14 -35.46
C GLU A 571 -6.61 -35.49 -36.72
N ALA A 572 -6.14 -35.00 -37.87
CA ALA A 572 -6.67 -35.33 -39.19
C ALA A 572 -5.57 -35.17 -40.24
N HIS A 573 -5.71 -35.82 -41.40
CA HIS A 573 -4.76 -35.66 -42.49
C HIS A 573 -4.98 -34.31 -43.18
N ALA A 574 -4.02 -33.39 -43.07
CA ALA A 574 -4.17 -31.99 -43.46
C ALA A 574 -4.54 -31.79 -44.94
N GLY A 575 -4.16 -32.72 -45.83
CA GLY A 575 -4.50 -32.65 -47.26
C GLY A 575 -5.70 -33.48 -47.72
N LEU A 576 -6.12 -34.50 -46.95
CA LEU A 576 -7.18 -35.43 -47.38
C LEU A 576 -8.51 -35.12 -46.69
N ASP A 577 -8.45 -34.60 -45.46
CA ASP A 577 -9.62 -34.21 -44.69
C ASP A 577 -9.30 -32.95 -43.85
N PRO A 578 -9.14 -31.78 -44.52
CA PRO A 578 -8.68 -30.55 -43.87
C PRO A 578 -9.68 -30.01 -42.82
N THR A 579 -10.94 -30.42 -42.85
CA THR A 579 -12.00 -29.92 -41.96
C THR A 579 -12.32 -30.84 -40.78
N ALA A 580 -11.94 -32.12 -40.83
CA ALA A 580 -12.23 -33.07 -39.75
C ALA A 580 -11.39 -32.86 -38.49
N GLY A 581 -10.21 -32.23 -38.62
CA GLY A 581 -9.33 -31.94 -37.48
C GLY A 581 -9.68 -30.63 -36.76
N ALA A 582 -9.18 -30.50 -35.54
CA ALA A 582 -9.17 -29.27 -34.75
C ALA A 582 -7.74 -29.05 -34.24
N SER A 583 -7.08 -27.98 -34.69
CA SER A 583 -5.64 -27.78 -34.50
C SER A 583 -5.32 -27.25 -33.11
N ALA A 584 -4.71 -28.08 -32.26
CA ALA A 584 -4.24 -27.67 -30.94
C ALA A 584 -3.13 -26.60 -31.01
N VAL A 585 -2.30 -26.61 -32.07
CA VAL A 585 -1.24 -25.61 -32.27
C VAL A 585 -1.83 -24.24 -32.60
N GLU A 586 -2.87 -24.18 -33.45
CA GLU A 586 -3.54 -22.93 -33.81
C GLU A 586 -4.28 -22.35 -32.61
N GLU A 587 -5.01 -23.19 -31.88
CA GLU A 587 -5.68 -22.78 -30.65
C GLU A 587 -4.67 -22.30 -29.59
N LEU A 588 -3.56 -23.01 -29.36
CA LEU A 588 -2.51 -22.55 -28.44
C LEU A 588 -1.94 -21.19 -28.85
N ALA A 589 -1.77 -20.92 -30.15
CA ALA A 589 -1.32 -19.62 -30.65
C ALA A 589 -2.30 -18.50 -30.28
N HIS A 590 -3.63 -18.72 -30.39
CA HIS A 590 -4.63 -17.76 -29.93
C HIS A 590 -4.49 -17.47 -28.43
N GLN A 591 -4.29 -18.50 -27.61
CA GLN A 591 -4.15 -18.33 -26.16
C GLN A 591 -2.85 -17.61 -25.80
N ILE A 592 -1.73 -17.93 -26.46
CA ILE A 592 -0.46 -17.22 -26.26
C ILE A 592 -0.59 -15.73 -26.57
N LEU A 593 -1.26 -15.36 -27.66
CA LEU A 593 -1.48 -13.95 -28.01
C LEU A 593 -2.35 -13.23 -26.97
N ARG A 594 -3.40 -13.89 -26.48
CA ARG A 594 -4.26 -13.36 -25.41
C ARG A 594 -3.50 -13.17 -24.10
N LEU A 595 -2.68 -14.14 -23.70
CA LEU A 595 -1.84 -14.05 -22.50
C LEU A 595 -0.74 -13.00 -22.66
N GLY A 596 -0.15 -12.88 -23.85
CA GLY A 596 0.84 -11.85 -24.18
C GLY A 596 0.31 -10.43 -24.02
N ALA A 597 -0.99 -10.21 -24.25
CA ALA A 597 -1.65 -8.92 -24.04
C ALA A 597 -1.82 -8.54 -22.54
N LEU A 598 -1.56 -9.46 -21.61
CA LEU A 598 -1.64 -9.19 -20.17
C LEU A 598 -0.34 -8.61 -19.59
N ARG A 599 0.75 -8.59 -20.37
CA ARG A 599 2.00 -7.96 -19.99
C ARG A 599 1.77 -6.48 -19.72
N ASP A 600 2.23 -6.01 -18.58
CA ASP A 600 2.16 -4.61 -18.21
C ASP A 600 3.44 -4.24 -17.46
N PRO A 601 4.49 -3.78 -18.18
CA PRO A 601 5.72 -3.34 -17.55
C PRO A 601 5.51 -2.19 -16.56
N GLY A 602 4.50 -1.33 -16.80
CA GLY A 602 4.17 -0.20 -15.92
C GLY A 602 3.59 -0.65 -14.59
N ALA A 603 2.72 -1.66 -14.59
CA ALA A 603 2.23 -2.32 -13.39
C ALA A 603 3.21 -3.37 -12.82
N GLY A 604 4.37 -3.57 -13.45
CA GLY A 604 5.39 -4.51 -13.02
C GLY A 604 5.13 -5.98 -13.38
N THR A 605 4.22 -6.25 -14.31
CA THR A 605 3.89 -7.60 -14.79
C THR A 605 4.64 -7.97 -16.06
N SER A 606 5.43 -9.04 -15.99
CA SER A 606 6.11 -9.66 -17.12
C SER A 606 5.63 -11.10 -17.29
N LEU A 607 5.34 -11.49 -18.52
CA LEU A 607 4.94 -12.86 -18.86
C LEU A 607 5.81 -13.35 -20.01
N ASN A 608 6.51 -14.45 -19.81
CA ASN A 608 7.34 -15.08 -20.81
C ASN A 608 6.78 -16.45 -21.17
N VAL A 609 6.53 -16.69 -22.45
CA VAL A 609 6.26 -18.04 -22.97
C VAL A 609 7.59 -18.59 -23.44
N GLY A 610 8.27 -19.32 -22.55
CA GLY A 610 9.65 -19.76 -22.78
C GLY A 610 9.76 -21.04 -23.61
N VAL A 611 8.73 -21.89 -23.57
CA VAL A 611 8.72 -23.20 -24.25
C VAL A 611 7.38 -23.40 -24.95
N ILE A 612 7.42 -23.88 -26.19
CA ILE A 612 6.26 -24.33 -26.96
C ILE A 612 6.59 -25.70 -27.55
N GLU A 613 5.67 -26.65 -27.40
CA GLU A 613 5.73 -27.97 -28.04
C GLU A 613 4.37 -28.26 -28.68
N GLY A 614 4.32 -28.86 -29.87
CA GLY A 614 3.04 -29.21 -30.47
C GLY A 614 3.12 -29.78 -31.88
N GLY A 615 2.16 -30.66 -32.20
CA GLY A 615 2.12 -31.39 -33.46
C GLY A 615 3.13 -32.55 -33.55
N THR A 616 2.87 -33.48 -34.46
CA THR A 616 3.72 -34.66 -34.68
C THR A 616 4.40 -34.64 -36.04
N ARG A 617 3.68 -34.20 -37.09
CA ARG A 617 4.16 -34.08 -38.48
C ARG A 617 3.46 -32.92 -39.18
N SER A 618 4.08 -32.36 -40.21
CA SER A 618 3.54 -31.22 -40.96
C SER A 618 2.25 -31.51 -41.74
N ASN A 619 1.98 -32.78 -42.08
CA ASN A 619 0.78 -33.19 -42.82
C ASN A 619 -0.35 -33.75 -41.93
N VAL A 620 -0.25 -33.58 -40.61
CA VAL A 620 -1.25 -34.01 -39.63
C VAL A 620 -1.67 -32.80 -38.81
N THR A 621 -2.98 -32.51 -38.75
CA THR A 621 -3.53 -31.51 -37.84
C THR A 621 -3.14 -31.86 -36.40
N ALA A 622 -2.57 -30.91 -35.66
CA ALA A 622 -1.99 -31.21 -34.35
C ALA A 622 -3.07 -31.55 -33.31
N GLY A 623 -3.03 -32.74 -32.73
CA GLY A 623 -3.95 -33.16 -31.66
C GLY A 623 -3.56 -32.67 -30.27
N ARG A 624 -2.32 -32.21 -30.08
CA ARG A 624 -1.84 -31.68 -28.80
C ARG A 624 -0.79 -30.59 -29.02
N ALA A 625 -0.85 -29.57 -28.18
CA ALA A 625 0.19 -28.55 -28.05
C ALA A 625 0.26 -28.07 -26.59
N LEU A 626 1.41 -27.60 -26.13
CA LEU A 626 1.57 -26.97 -24.81
C LEU A 626 2.52 -25.78 -24.86
N ALA A 627 2.33 -24.86 -23.93
CA ALA A 627 3.22 -23.75 -23.65
C ALA A 627 3.57 -23.69 -22.16
N ARG A 628 4.84 -23.43 -21.83
CA ARG A 628 5.28 -23.19 -20.45
C ARG A 628 5.55 -21.70 -20.24
N LEU A 629 5.00 -21.16 -19.16
CA LEU A 629 4.98 -19.74 -18.84
C LEU A 629 5.78 -19.46 -17.57
N ASP A 630 6.65 -18.46 -17.63
CA ASP A 630 7.23 -17.76 -16.47
C ASP A 630 6.52 -16.41 -16.36
N ILE A 631 5.79 -16.21 -15.27
CA ILE A 631 5.05 -14.99 -15.01
C ILE A 631 5.62 -14.34 -13.75
N ARG A 632 5.94 -13.05 -13.84
CA ARG A 632 6.37 -12.26 -12.69
C ARG A 632 5.47 -11.06 -12.50
N VAL A 633 5.07 -10.82 -11.26
CA VAL A 633 4.15 -9.75 -10.89
C VAL A 633 4.70 -8.96 -9.71
N ALA A 634 4.59 -7.64 -9.76
CA ALA A 634 5.13 -6.76 -8.73
C ALA A 634 4.20 -6.59 -7.52
N THR A 635 2.91 -6.91 -7.67
CA THR A 635 1.89 -6.71 -6.62
C THR A 635 0.95 -7.90 -6.50
N ASP A 636 0.31 -8.05 -5.33
CA ASP A 636 -0.70 -9.09 -5.15
C ASP A 636 -1.94 -8.85 -6.03
N ALA A 637 -2.27 -7.59 -6.29
CA ALA A 637 -3.34 -7.23 -7.22
C ALA A 637 -3.06 -7.78 -8.63
N GLU A 638 -1.82 -7.64 -9.11
CA GLU A 638 -1.41 -8.20 -10.41
C GLU A 638 -1.39 -9.73 -10.39
N ARG A 639 -0.98 -10.36 -9.28
CA ARG A 639 -1.10 -11.82 -9.08
C ARG A 639 -2.55 -12.29 -9.29
N ARG A 640 -3.51 -11.63 -8.63
CA ARG A 640 -4.94 -11.95 -8.75
C ARG A 640 -5.48 -11.70 -10.15
N ARG A 641 -5.10 -10.59 -10.78
CA ARG A 641 -5.49 -10.26 -12.17
C ARG A 641 -5.04 -11.35 -13.16
N ILE A 642 -3.78 -11.77 -13.07
CA ILE A 642 -3.26 -12.84 -13.95
C ILE A 642 -3.89 -14.19 -13.63
N GLY A 643 -4.08 -14.53 -12.35
CA GLY A 643 -4.78 -15.75 -11.94
C GLY A 643 -6.20 -15.82 -12.52
N ALA A 644 -6.96 -14.72 -12.44
CA ALA A 644 -8.30 -14.63 -13.02
C ALA A 644 -8.26 -14.77 -14.56
N ALA A 645 -7.28 -14.17 -15.23
CA ALA A 645 -7.15 -14.27 -16.68
C ALA A 645 -6.79 -15.68 -17.16
N LEU A 646 -5.92 -16.40 -16.43
CA LEU A 646 -5.61 -17.82 -16.70
C LEU A 646 -6.85 -18.70 -16.52
N ALA A 647 -7.63 -18.49 -15.46
CA ALA A 647 -8.88 -19.22 -15.21
C ALA A 647 -9.98 -18.89 -16.25
N ALA A 648 -9.92 -17.72 -16.87
CA ALA A 648 -10.87 -17.26 -17.86
C ALA A 648 -10.55 -17.69 -19.31
N LEU A 649 -9.44 -18.42 -19.56
CA LEU A 649 -9.14 -18.91 -20.90
C LEU A 649 -10.26 -19.81 -21.43
N ARG A 650 -10.66 -19.57 -22.69
CA ARG A 650 -11.69 -20.34 -23.38
C ARG A 650 -11.24 -20.65 -24.80
N PRO A 651 -11.53 -21.85 -25.32
CA PRO A 651 -11.23 -22.22 -26.70
C PRO A 651 -11.85 -21.27 -27.70
N VAL A 652 -11.12 -20.94 -28.77
CA VAL A 652 -11.66 -20.25 -29.95
C VAL A 652 -12.36 -21.28 -30.85
N ASP A 653 -11.74 -22.43 -31.11
CA ASP A 653 -12.39 -23.58 -31.72
C ASP A 653 -13.06 -24.42 -30.62
N PRO A 654 -14.41 -24.52 -30.58
CA PRO A 654 -15.13 -25.26 -29.54
C PRO A 654 -14.86 -26.77 -29.56
N ARG A 655 -14.17 -27.30 -30.58
CA ARG A 655 -13.74 -28.70 -30.68
C ARG A 655 -12.40 -28.97 -29.98
N THR A 656 -11.74 -27.94 -29.47
CA THR A 656 -10.52 -28.06 -28.66
C THR A 656 -10.81 -27.86 -27.17
N SER A 657 -9.91 -28.30 -26.31
CA SER A 657 -9.96 -28.06 -24.87
C SER A 657 -8.65 -27.48 -24.36
N ILE A 658 -8.74 -26.65 -23.32
CA ILE A 658 -7.61 -25.99 -22.67
C ILE A 658 -7.54 -26.45 -21.22
N GLU A 659 -6.34 -26.84 -20.81
CA GLU A 659 -5.99 -27.15 -19.43
C GLU A 659 -4.84 -26.25 -19.00
N VAL A 660 -4.98 -25.61 -17.83
CA VAL A 660 -3.90 -24.81 -17.23
C VAL A 660 -3.48 -25.49 -15.94
N THR A 661 -2.21 -25.86 -15.84
CA THR A 661 -1.60 -26.44 -14.63
C THR A 661 -0.45 -25.56 -14.15
N GLY A 662 0.04 -25.81 -12.95
CA GLY A 662 1.07 -25.00 -12.29
C GLY A 662 0.49 -24.05 -11.25
N ASP A 663 1.36 -23.29 -10.58
CA ASP A 663 1.00 -22.43 -9.46
C ASP A 663 2.00 -21.28 -9.29
N TRP A 664 1.67 -20.38 -8.37
CA TRP A 664 2.58 -19.37 -7.84
C TRP A 664 3.62 -20.04 -6.94
N ASN A 665 4.80 -20.31 -7.51
CA ASN A 665 5.95 -20.81 -6.77
C ASN A 665 6.35 -19.83 -5.65
N ARG A 666 6.52 -18.54 -5.99
CA ARG A 666 6.87 -17.48 -5.03
C ARG A 666 5.72 -16.48 -4.92
N PRO A 667 5.22 -16.18 -3.70
CA PRO A 667 4.29 -15.07 -3.50
C PRO A 667 4.99 -13.73 -3.76
N VAL A 668 4.23 -12.64 -3.76
CA VAL A 668 4.80 -11.30 -3.95
C VAL A 668 5.42 -10.81 -2.65
N PHE A 669 6.60 -10.20 -2.74
CA PHE A 669 7.20 -9.44 -1.65
C PHE A 669 6.96 -7.96 -1.94
N GLU A 670 5.95 -7.39 -1.31
CA GLU A 670 5.68 -5.94 -1.37
C GLU A 670 6.39 -5.19 -0.23
N ARG A 671 6.67 -3.91 -0.47
CA ARG A 671 7.21 -3.00 0.55
C ARG A 671 6.10 -2.60 1.54
N THR A 672 5.74 -3.52 2.43
CA THR A 672 4.77 -3.26 3.51
C THR A 672 5.30 -2.23 4.50
N ALA A 673 4.44 -1.73 5.40
CA ALA A 673 4.86 -0.80 6.45
C ALA A 673 5.98 -1.39 7.33
N GLY A 674 5.86 -2.65 7.76
CA GLY A 674 6.89 -3.31 8.55
C GLY A 674 8.22 -3.51 7.81
N VAL A 675 8.18 -3.82 6.51
CA VAL A 675 9.40 -3.87 5.67
C VAL A 675 10.04 -2.48 5.59
N ALA A 676 9.23 -1.45 5.40
CA ALA A 676 9.71 -0.07 5.37
C ALA A 676 10.40 0.31 6.68
N GLU A 677 9.79 0.00 7.82
CA GLU A 677 10.35 0.27 9.15
C GLU A 677 11.69 -0.43 9.40
N LEU A 678 11.81 -1.70 8.99
CA LEU A 678 13.10 -2.41 9.07
C LEU A 678 14.16 -1.80 8.13
N ALA A 679 13.76 -1.36 6.93
CA ALA A 679 14.66 -0.71 5.99
C ALA A 679 15.14 0.67 6.51
N GLU A 680 14.26 1.46 7.12
CA GLU A 680 14.62 2.72 7.79
C GLU A 680 15.57 2.45 8.97
N LEU A 681 15.28 1.45 9.80
CA LEU A 681 16.18 1.05 10.89
C LEU A 681 17.57 0.68 10.36
N ALA A 682 17.63 -0.09 9.27
CA ALA A 682 18.90 -0.43 8.64
C ALA A 682 19.62 0.80 8.08
N ARG A 683 18.89 1.78 7.55
CA ARG A 683 19.45 3.06 7.08
C ARG A 683 20.03 3.88 8.22
N ASP A 684 19.33 3.97 9.34
CA ASP A 684 19.84 4.63 10.56
C ASP A 684 21.13 3.94 11.04
N CYS A 685 21.14 2.61 11.10
CA CYS A 685 22.31 1.81 11.47
C CYS A 685 23.49 2.03 10.49
N ALA A 686 23.22 2.09 9.18
CA ALA A 686 24.24 2.37 8.17
C ALA A 686 24.85 3.77 8.34
N ALA A 687 24.03 4.77 8.65
CA ALA A 687 24.48 6.13 8.90
C ALA A 687 25.44 6.20 10.10
N LEU A 688 25.16 5.46 11.19
CA LEU A 688 26.07 5.33 12.35
C LEU A 688 27.41 4.66 11.97
N LEU A 689 27.38 3.78 10.96
CA LEU A 689 28.56 3.11 10.43
C LEU A 689 29.30 3.96 9.39
N GLY A 690 28.78 5.12 9.01
CA GLY A 690 29.39 6.07 8.09
C GLY A 690 29.20 5.74 6.61
N PHE A 691 28.11 5.07 6.23
CA PHE A 691 27.75 4.87 4.82
C PHE A 691 26.24 5.04 4.58
N GLU A 692 25.86 5.30 3.33
CA GLU A 692 24.47 5.39 2.91
C GLU A 692 23.97 4.02 2.46
N LEU A 693 22.85 3.56 3.05
CA LEU A 693 22.19 2.35 2.60
C LEU A 693 21.01 2.67 1.70
N ARG A 694 21.07 2.23 0.45
CA ARG A 694 19.96 2.32 -0.51
C ARG A 694 19.04 1.12 -0.37
N GLU A 695 17.79 1.30 -0.79
CA GLU A 695 16.82 0.21 -0.98
C GLU A 695 16.39 0.14 -2.45
N THR A 696 15.92 -1.03 -2.88
CA THR A 696 15.44 -1.22 -4.27
C THR A 696 14.38 -2.32 -4.38
N SER A 697 13.72 -2.37 -5.53
CA SER A 697 12.83 -3.45 -5.96
C SER A 697 13.50 -4.28 -7.06
N VAL A 698 13.44 -5.61 -6.96
CA VAL A 698 14.05 -6.51 -7.94
C VAL A 698 13.05 -7.51 -8.54
N GLY A 699 13.37 -7.99 -9.75
CA GLY A 699 12.56 -9.00 -10.44
C GLY A 699 12.79 -10.44 -9.99
N GLY A 700 13.85 -10.71 -9.22
CA GLY A 700 14.16 -12.04 -8.68
C GLY A 700 13.51 -12.27 -7.32
N ALA A 701 13.02 -13.49 -7.07
CA ALA A 701 12.44 -13.89 -5.80
C ALA A 701 13.52 -14.39 -4.83
N SER A 702 13.14 -14.66 -3.58
CA SER A 702 13.91 -15.38 -2.56
C SER A 702 12.96 -16.01 -1.55
N ASP A 703 13.49 -16.65 -0.52
CA ASP A 703 12.71 -17.10 0.64
C ASP A 703 12.04 -15.96 1.42
N GLY A 704 12.57 -14.73 1.34
CA GLY A 704 11.95 -13.55 1.93
C GLY A 704 10.53 -13.30 1.42
N ASN A 705 10.20 -13.76 0.21
CA ASN A 705 8.84 -13.69 -0.32
C ASN A 705 7.84 -14.46 0.55
N PHE A 706 8.19 -15.65 1.05
CA PHE A 706 7.30 -16.45 1.89
C PHE A 706 7.07 -15.79 3.25
N VAL A 707 8.12 -15.21 3.81
CA VAL A 707 8.09 -14.55 5.12
C VAL A 707 7.19 -13.30 5.08
N VAL A 708 7.34 -12.44 4.07
CA VAL A 708 6.46 -11.26 3.91
C VAL A 708 5.01 -11.68 3.66
N ALA A 709 4.79 -12.72 2.85
CA ALA A 709 3.44 -13.23 2.60
C ALA A 709 2.78 -13.84 3.85
N ALA A 710 3.56 -14.28 4.84
CA ALA A 710 3.07 -14.71 6.15
C ALA A 710 2.75 -13.54 7.11
N GLY A 711 3.00 -12.29 6.68
CA GLY A 711 2.75 -11.08 7.48
C GLY A 711 3.90 -10.66 8.37
N VAL A 712 5.11 -11.23 8.18
CA VAL A 712 6.28 -10.95 9.02
C VAL A 712 7.20 -9.95 8.29
N PRO A 713 7.62 -8.85 8.95
CA PRO A 713 8.55 -7.88 8.36
C PRO A 713 9.88 -8.53 7.95
N VAL A 714 10.38 -8.16 6.77
CA VAL A 714 11.65 -8.69 6.22
C VAL A 714 12.60 -7.56 5.85
N LEU A 715 13.87 -7.72 6.21
CA LEU A 715 14.99 -7.01 5.62
C LEU A 715 15.83 -7.99 4.78
N ASP A 716 15.73 -7.85 3.46
CA ASP A 716 16.34 -8.76 2.48
C ASP A 716 17.48 -8.06 1.74
N GLY A 717 18.41 -8.83 1.17
CA GLY A 717 19.60 -8.30 0.50
C GLY A 717 20.60 -7.69 1.48
N ILE A 718 20.57 -8.10 2.76
CA ILE A 718 21.53 -7.62 3.77
C ILE A 718 22.89 -8.32 3.67
N GLY A 719 22.98 -9.38 2.87
CA GLY A 719 24.17 -10.18 2.66
C GLY A 719 25.22 -9.52 1.75
N ALA A 720 25.89 -10.34 0.93
CA ALA A 720 27.08 -9.97 0.16
C ALA A 720 26.91 -8.72 -0.73
N VAL A 721 27.96 -7.90 -0.87
CA VAL A 721 28.03 -6.80 -1.84
C VAL A 721 29.00 -7.18 -2.95
N GLY A 722 28.51 -7.17 -4.19
CA GLY A 722 29.19 -7.76 -5.33
C GLY A 722 28.25 -7.90 -6.52
N SER A 723 28.56 -8.82 -7.43
CA SER A 723 27.73 -9.06 -8.62
C SER A 723 27.97 -10.45 -9.20
N GLY A 724 27.23 -10.78 -10.26
CA GLY A 724 27.44 -11.99 -11.04
C GLY A 724 26.83 -13.26 -10.44
N ALA A 725 25.75 -13.14 -9.65
CA ALA A 725 24.96 -14.30 -9.23
C ALA A 725 24.64 -15.20 -10.43
N HIS A 726 24.80 -16.51 -10.25
CA HIS A 726 24.59 -17.54 -11.28
C HIS A 726 25.48 -17.40 -12.54
N ALA A 727 26.57 -16.63 -12.47
CA ALA A 727 27.49 -16.40 -13.59
C ALA A 727 28.95 -16.58 -13.17
N ARG A 728 29.84 -16.92 -14.12
CA ARG A 728 31.30 -17.06 -13.83
C ARG A 728 31.98 -15.76 -13.41
N SER A 729 31.29 -14.63 -13.54
CA SER A 729 31.71 -13.34 -13.01
C SER A 729 31.32 -13.14 -11.55
N GLU A 730 30.77 -14.17 -10.86
CA GLU A 730 30.38 -14.09 -9.45
C GLU A 730 31.54 -13.62 -8.59
N HIS A 731 31.29 -12.55 -7.84
CA HIS A 731 32.25 -12.00 -6.90
C HIS A 731 31.59 -11.22 -5.77
N THR A 732 32.32 -11.10 -4.67
CA THR A 732 32.06 -10.21 -3.53
C THR A 732 33.32 -9.43 -3.19
N THR A 733 33.27 -8.56 -2.18
CA THR A 733 34.41 -7.77 -1.71
C THR A 733 34.73 -8.00 -0.24
N VAL A 734 36.01 -7.89 0.13
CA VAL A 734 36.44 -7.95 1.55
C VAL A 734 35.82 -6.78 2.32
N GLY A 735 35.87 -5.58 1.75
CA GLY A 735 35.23 -4.40 2.32
C GLY A 735 33.72 -4.59 2.54
N GLY A 736 33.02 -5.15 1.55
CA GLY A 736 31.59 -5.47 1.66
C GLY A 736 31.28 -6.55 2.70
N LEU A 737 32.19 -7.52 2.89
CA LEU A 737 32.07 -8.54 3.93
C LEU A 737 32.03 -7.89 5.33
N VAL A 738 32.98 -6.99 5.61
CA VAL A 738 33.06 -6.26 6.88
C VAL A 738 31.88 -5.29 7.05
N GLU A 739 31.55 -4.51 6.02
CA GLU A 739 30.48 -3.51 6.05
C GLU A 739 29.14 -4.12 6.43
N ARG A 740 28.77 -5.24 5.79
CA ARG A 740 27.47 -5.88 5.97
C ARG A 740 27.36 -6.70 7.25
N ALA A 741 28.45 -7.30 7.71
CA ALA A 741 28.51 -7.88 9.06
C ALA A 741 28.31 -6.80 10.13
N ALA A 742 28.92 -5.61 9.96
CA ALA A 742 28.75 -4.50 10.89
C ALA A 742 27.32 -3.94 10.86
N LEU A 743 26.73 -3.82 9.67
CA LEU A 743 25.32 -3.42 9.51
C LEU A 743 24.39 -4.41 10.22
N THR A 744 24.56 -5.70 9.97
CA THR A 744 23.76 -6.76 10.58
C THR A 744 23.86 -6.72 12.11
N ALA A 745 25.07 -6.60 12.66
CA ALA A 745 25.29 -6.50 14.09
C ALA A 745 24.58 -5.27 14.68
N THR A 746 24.68 -4.12 14.00
CA THR A 746 24.08 -2.86 14.47
C THR A 746 22.55 -2.91 14.42
N VAL A 747 21.97 -3.53 13.39
CA VAL A 747 20.52 -3.78 13.28
C VAL A 747 20.06 -4.71 14.40
N LEU A 748 20.72 -5.85 14.62
CA LEU A 748 20.36 -6.79 15.69
C LEU A 748 20.43 -6.14 17.07
N ALA A 749 21.49 -5.41 17.36
CA ALA A 749 21.62 -4.71 18.63
C ALA A 749 20.59 -3.59 18.83
N SER A 750 20.11 -2.97 17.75
CA SER A 750 19.02 -2.00 17.82
C SER A 750 17.65 -2.67 18.05
N LEU A 751 17.44 -3.86 17.47
CA LEU A 751 16.26 -4.68 17.74
C LEU A 751 16.24 -5.25 19.17
N ALA A 752 17.41 -5.44 19.79
CA ALA A 752 17.53 -5.94 21.17
C ALA A 752 16.96 -4.99 22.25
N ARG A 753 16.60 -3.76 21.88
CA ARG A 753 16.27 -2.68 22.82
C ARG A 753 14.88 -2.09 22.59
N GLY A 754 14.10 -2.66 21.67
CA GLY A 754 12.79 -2.17 21.22
C GLY A 754 11.79 -3.29 21.03
#